data_AF-A0A1C5YQZ3-F1
#
_entry.id   AF-A0A1C5YQZ3-F1
#
_cell.length_a   1.000
_cell.length_b   1.000
_cell.length_c   1.000
_cell.angle_alpha   90.00
_cell.angle_beta   90.00
_cell.angle_gamma   90.00
#
_symmetry.space_group_name_H-M   'P 1'
#
loop_
_entity.id
_entity.type
_entity.pdbx_description
1 polymer ?
#
loop_
_entity_poly.entity_id
_entity_poly.type
_entity_poly.pdbx_seq_one_letter_code
_entity_poly.pdbx_strand_id
1 'polypeptide(L)'
;MKKQSSSDILLNEKCDKRKEIESIIGKLKYSELSINEIPFEYQQNMDIIREERKLNLRRSGRRGFDVIRQVFFVEEWENTGDNGDELHQDEKLFGSFEEFYNFLDGDVYDNACYYQYKFPKDILKKYHLNIEKLKSKICFQTETIDDYAELVLQRDIDEYNRCEKNKREVKQWINTFNDCTNYDELKVVCKEYEKTALSQNLLIYFFFYQYAYCNQYSKSKMRILMKYLSDDCYIDFNTVQGLCFIFDPKDVIAEYNYSQGTEVTNAKHKKQLKEFVKDINDNNIEKDVKCIFDNFTHYYYEITCISRYTNSNSGQRLEKEYPIYICRAFEKFNDFINYRNGDLRNCDLSNAFELNEKFDKYKIDITTKLPMKNKNVSYKINKIYKDGYFWVEQTWYNTAKQVVKERTHKFKYFFDFVYFLKGNLSNANLILCIGLKYLNDISNLNLHDAQMTSELCDKFKIPYDEFKYNKNVIRDFSEVVKNEKDTALILQTSRDEFIGTENFYLGKSRRISYISDLHLMHKIMDAKCRSKEDVIYLVQKIIDRILCESSELTLIGGDVSAEFSVFELFVRMLRKNIVDKHMGKQFIFILGNHELWEFPNFTLDKIVEKYRKLLKENNMYLLHNELFYRNEHADAKIISYNELCQMRNTDISEMLRWARLVIFGGIGFSGYNEKFNANIGLYRNTIDRTVEIKESKKFESLYNKLINILNDKNTIILTHMPKEDWSMNSDYHGKFVYVSGHTHKNIFFDDGEQRIYADNQIGYNNQDVHLKNFLIDNDYDCFSSYKDGIYKITSQEYQDFMHGKNIQMTFTRDIYVLYMLKKNNYYCFIHKSKKNQLCILNGGALKKLRINDIQYFFSNMDRVIKIIKEPLDKYTRYQEKIAEKIKKIGGSGNIHGCIIDIDFFNHVYINPNDMKITGYRASDMVNKIVYPNVVALLKAECPVLYSNYVKIIEEDKNNLLVPDIKHNEVSELPLKYLETDIYRVSREVKKMQRINDNILTAWYEVDSGRYIDIEYNI
;
A
#
# COMPACT_ATOMS: atom_id res chain seq x y z
N MET A 1 9.96 60.41 -9.68
CA MET A 1 10.40 59.03 -9.95
C MET A 1 9.49 58.47 -11.04
N LYS A 2 10.08 58.11 -12.18
CA LYS A 2 9.36 57.68 -13.39
C LYS A 2 8.67 56.33 -13.14
N LYS A 3 7.38 56.24 -13.50
CA LYS A 3 6.65 54.98 -13.68
C LYS A 3 7.36 54.17 -14.77
N GLN A 4 8.03 53.10 -14.37
CA GLN A 4 8.48 52.06 -15.29
C GLN A 4 7.24 51.24 -15.67
N SER A 5 6.91 51.20 -16.96
CA SER A 5 5.70 50.56 -17.46
C SER A 5 5.83 49.04 -17.41
N SER A 6 4.76 48.35 -17.02
CA SER A 6 4.66 46.88 -17.02
C SER A 6 5.00 46.21 -18.37
N SER A 7 5.12 46.98 -19.46
CA SER A 7 5.58 46.51 -20.78
C SER A 7 7.03 46.03 -20.78
N ASP A 8 7.92 46.69 -20.04
CA ASP A 8 9.37 46.48 -20.16
C ASP A 8 9.83 45.25 -19.34
N ILE A 9 9.10 44.94 -18.27
CA ILE A 9 9.29 43.73 -17.45
C ILE A 9 8.84 42.49 -18.24
N LEU A 10 7.68 42.55 -18.91
CA LEU A 10 7.15 41.48 -19.76
C LEU A 10 8.01 41.19 -21.01
N LEU A 11 8.73 42.19 -21.52
CA LEU A 11 9.66 42.03 -22.65
C LEU A 11 10.98 41.38 -22.23
N ASN A 12 11.52 41.74 -21.06
CA ASN A 12 12.74 41.12 -20.53
C ASN A 12 12.51 39.66 -20.11
N GLU A 13 11.40 39.34 -19.44
CA GLU A 13 11.05 37.95 -19.09
C GLU A 13 10.87 37.05 -20.32
N LYS A 14 10.31 37.58 -21.42
CA LYS A 14 10.18 36.84 -22.69
C LYS A 14 11.53 36.61 -23.38
N CYS A 15 12.48 37.52 -23.21
CA CYS A 15 13.81 37.42 -23.80
C CYS A 15 14.66 36.34 -23.08
N ASP A 16 14.58 36.28 -21.75
CA ASP A 16 15.33 35.30 -20.95
C ASP A 16 14.81 33.87 -21.14
N LYS A 17 13.48 33.66 -21.18
CA LYS A 17 12.90 32.32 -21.48
C LYS A 17 13.31 31.78 -22.84
N ARG A 18 13.46 32.65 -23.84
CA ARG A 18 13.89 32.23 -25.20
C ARG A 18 15.33 31.74 -25.22
N LYS A 19 16.23 32.41 -24.49
CA LYS A 19 17.64 31.97 -24.35
C LYS A 19 17.76 30.63 -23.64
N GLU A 20 16.92 30.39 -22.64
CA GLU A 20 16.90 29.10 -21.92
C GLU A 20 16.44 27.95 -22.83
N ILE A 21 15.37 28.16 -23.62
CA ILE A 21 14.91 27.17 -24.61
C ILE A 21 16.01 26.86 -25.64
N GLU A 22 16.68 27.90 -26.17
CA GLU A 22 17.79 27.73 -27.11
C GLU A 22 18.97 26.97 -26.47
N SER A 23 19.26 27.22 -25.19
CA SER A 23 20.28 26.48 -24.45
C SER A 23 19.91 25.01 -24.24
N ILE A 24 18.65 24.70 -23.92
CA ILE A 24 18.19 23.31 -23.73
C ILE A 24 18.28 22.55 -25.05
N ILE A 25 17.80 23.14 -26.15
CA ILE A 25 17.91 22.57 -27.50
C ILE A 25 19.38 22.33 -27.87
N GLY A 26 20.27 23.28 -27.55
CA GLY A 26 21.70 23.14 -27.76
C GLY A 26 22.26 21.90 -27.07
N LYS A 27 21.97 21.72 -25.77
CA LYS A 27 22.45 20.57 -24.99
C LYS A 27 21.89 19.23 -25.48
N LEU A 28 20.62 19.18 -25.88
CA LEU A 28 20.01 17.98 -26.47
C LEU A 28 20.73 17.53 -27.75
N LYS A 29 21.13 18.48 -28.60
CA LYS A 29 21.84 18.19 -29.86
C LYS A 29 23.24 17.59 -29.66
N TYR A 30 23.89 17.91 -28.55
CA TYR A 30 25.23 17.41 -28.20
C TYR A 30 25.19 16.22 -27.24
N SER A 31 23.99 15.69 -26.94
CA SER A 31 23.81 14.60 -25.95
C SER A 31 24.36 14.95 -24.56
N GLU A 32 24.36 16.23 -24.20
CA GLU A 32 24.76 16.75 -22.88
C GLU A 32 23.59 16.83 -21.90
N LEU A 33 22.37 16.56 -22.38
CA LEU A 33 21.12 16.57 -21.64
C LEU A 33 20.21 15.47 -22.21
N SER A 34 19.64 14.65 -21.34
CA SER A 34 18.60 13.68 -21.69
C SER A 34 17.19 14.29 -21.54
N ILE A 35 16.17 13.65 -22.13
CA ILE A 35 14.76 14.13 -22.05
C ILE A 35 14.31 14.27 -20.57
N ASN A 36 14.73 13.35 -19.71
CA ASN A 36 14.35 13.32 -18.30
C ASN A 36 14.98 14.46 -17.46
N GLU A 37 16.04 15.08 -17.97
CA GLU A 37 16.76 16.17 -17.30
C GLU A 37 16.23 17.56 -17.73
N ILE A 38 15.29 17.61 -18.66
CA ILE A 38 14.63 18.86 -19.07
C ILE A 38 13.77 19.36 -17.90
N PRO A 39 13.92 20.62 -17.45
CA PRO A 39 13.09 21.17 -16.38
C PRO A 39 11.60 21.08 -16.72
N PHE A 40 10.77 20.74 -15.73
CA PHE A 40 9.34 20.46 -15.90
C PHE A 40 8.58 21.56 -16.67
N GLU A 41 8.91 22.83 -16.43
CA GLU A 41 8.29 23.99 -17.10
C GLU A 41 8.59 24.09 -18.61
N TYR A 42 9.62 23.41 -19.09
CA TYR A 42 10.06 23.40 -20.50
C TYR A 42 9.73 22.10 -21.23
N GLN A 43 9.37 21.02 -20.53
CA GLN A 43 9.07 19.71 -21.14
C GLN A 43 7.92 19.74 -22.16
N GLN A 44 6.97 20.69 -22.04
CA GLN A 44 5.86 20.85 -22.98
C GLN A 44 6.11 21.97 -24.01
N ASN A 45 7.33 22.50 -24.09
CA ASN A 45 7.65 23.52 -25.07
C ASN A 45 7.76 22.92 -26.49
N MET A 46 7.02 23.48 -27.44
CA MET A 46 6.94 22.97 -28.81
C MET A 46 8.27 23.02 -29.57
N ASP A 47 9.14 24.00 -29.31
CA ASP A 47 10.43 24.07 -30.00
C ASP A 47 11.38 22.97 -29.53
N ILE A 48 11.30 22.60 -28.25
CA ILE A 48 12.03 21.46 -27.68
C ILE A 48 11.48 20.15 -28.24
N ILE A 49 10.17 19.93 -28.19
CA ILE A 49 9.51 18.72 -28.72
C ILE A 49 9.83 18.50 -30.20
N ARG A 50 9.85 19.57 -31.01
CA ARG A 50 10.25 19.48 -32.42
C ARG A 50 11.68 18.99 -32.58
N GLU A 51 12.60 19.45 -31.75
CA GLU A 51 13.99 19.02 -31.81
C GLU A 51 14.17 17.60 -31.27
N GLU A 52 13.47 17.20 -30.21
CA GLU A 52 13.43 15.81 -29.75
C GLU A 52 12.98 14.84 -30.85
N ARG A 53 11.93 15.21 -31.59
CA ARG A 53 11.42 14.44 -32.75
C ARG A 53 12.44 14.36 -33.88
N LYS A 54 13.14 15.46 -34.19
CA LYS A 54 14.22 15.47 -35.21
C LYS A 54 15.40 14.57 -34.81
N LEU A 55 15.70 14.50 -33.51
CA LEU A 55 16.81 13.70 -32.97
C LEU A 55 16.44 12.22 -32.73
N ASN A 56 15.20 11.79 -33.07
CA ASN A 56 14.65 10.47 -32.73
C ASN A 56 14.67 10.15 -31.22
N LEU A 57 14.72 11.17 -30.37
CA LEU A 57 14.59 11.02 -28.91
C LEU A 57 13.12 10.88 -28.53
N ARG A 58 12.21 11.44 -29.35
CA ARG A 58 10.76 11.30 -29.23
C ARG A 58 10.16 10.88 -30.58
N ARG A 59 9.18 9.98 -30.57
CA ARG A 59 8.45 9.55 -31.78
C ARG A 59 6.95 9.55 -31.55
N SER A 60 6.21 10.25 -32.42
CA SER A 60 4.75 10.20 -32.44
C SER A 60 4.23 8.90 -33.06
N GLY A 61 3.12 8.44 -32.51
CA GLY A 61 2.46 7.18 -32.83
C GLY A 61 1.05 7.31 -33.32
N ARG A 62 0.19 6.42 -32.80
CA ARG A 62 -1.24 6.44 -33.09
C ARG A 62 -1.80 7.77 -32.62
N ARG A 63 -2.67 8.35 -33.43
CA ARG A 63 -3.31 9.62 -33.11
C ARG A 63 -4.74 9.65 -33.59
N GLY A 64 -5.53 10.57 -33.08
CA GLY A 64 -6.90 10.72 -33.56
C GLY A 64 -7.87 11.21 -32.51
N PHE A 65 -9.10 10.76 -32.62
CA PHE A 65 -10.18 11.11 -31.71
C PHE A 65 -10.76 9.85 -31.04
N ASP A 66 -10.78 9.85 -29.72
CA ASP A 66 -11.41 8.80 -28.94
C ASP A 66 -12.89 9.16 -28.69
N VAL A 67 -13.79 8.50 -29.41
CA VAL A 67 -15.23 8.75 -29.30
C VAL A 67 -15.80 8.43 -27.92
N ILE A 68 -15.21 7.49 -27.18
CA ILE A 68 -15.72 7.10 -25.86
C ILE A 68 -15.32 8.15 -24.82
N ARG A 69 -14.07 8.63 -24.88
CA ARG A 69 -13.55 9.64 -23.95
C ARG A 69 -13.85 11.09 -24.37
N GLN A 70 -14.28 11.32 -25.61
CA GLN A 70 -14.50 12.65 -26.22
C GLN A 70 -13.27 13.55 -26.19
N VAL A 71 -12.11 12.99 -26.49
CA VAL A 71 -10.82 13.71 -26.51
C VAL A 71 -10.02 13.36 -27.76
N PHE A 72 -9.22 14.30 -28.22
CA PHE A 72 -8.16 14.00 -29.17
C PHE A 72 -6.95 13.44 -28.44
N PHE A 73 -6.20 12.56 -29.10
CA PHE A 73 -5.03 11.93 -28.50
C PHE A 73 -3.89 11.78 -29.50
N VAL A 74 -2.66 11.76 -28.98
CA VAL A 74 -1.48 11.20 -29.66
C VAL A 74 -0.68 10.37 -28.65
N GLU A 75 -0.27 9.19 -29.09
CA GLU A 75 0.72 8.37 -28.38
C GLU A 75 2.13 8.84 -28.77
N GLU A 76 3.00 9.07 -27.80
CA GLU A 76 4.41 9.44 -28.00
C GLU A 76 5.31 8.38 -27.34
N TRP A 77 6.39 7.99 -28.01
CA TRP A 77 7.45 7.16 -27.42
C TRP A 77 8.68 8.01 -27.19
N GLU A 78 9.18 8.03 -25.97
CA GLU A 78 10.35 8.79 -25.54
C GLU A 78 11.49 7.81 -25.18
N ASN A 79 12.71 8.10 -25.63
CA ASN A 79 13.89 7.33 -25.28
C ASN A 79 14.50 7.90 -23.98
N THR A 80 14.30 7.19 -22.87
CA THR A 80 14.55 7.70 -21.52
C THR A 80 15.83 7.20 -20.86
N GLY A 81 16.67 6.40 -21.55
CA GLY A 81 17.80 5.70 -20.93
C GLY A 81 19.18 5.95 -21.54
N ASP A 82 20.22 5.83 -20.71
CA ASP A 82 21.65 5.88 -21.05
C ASP A 82 22.13 4.70 -21.94
N ASN A 83 21.30 3.66 -22.13
CA ASN A 83 21.61 2.45 -22.92
C ASN A 83 20.64 2.17 -24.10
N GLY A 84 19.70 3.06 -24.41
CA GLY A 84 18.92 3.01 -25.66
C GLY A 84 17.78 1.98 -25.79
N ASP A 85 17.46 1.18 -24.77
CA ASP A 85 16.48 0.08 -24.87
C ASP A 85 15.12 0.31 -24.16
N GLU A 86 14.94 1.38 -23.37
CA GLU A 86 13.65 1.65 -22.70
C GLU A 86 12.90 2.82 -23.37
N LEU A 87 11.87 2.47 -24.15
CA LEU A 87 10.92 3.42 -24.73
C LEU A 87 9.74 3.65 -23.76
N HIS A 88 9.68 4.82 -23.13
CA HIS A 88 8.51 5.22 -22.36
C HIS A 88 7.38 5.66 -23.30
N GLN A 89 6.21 5.02 -23.23
CA GLN A 89 5.03 5.42 -24.01
C GLN A 89 4.15 6.36 -23.17
N ASP A 90 3.95 7.58 -23.64
CA ASP A 90 3.03 8.57 -23.05
C ASP A 90 1.84 8.85 -24.00
N GLU A 91 0.69 9.21 -23.44
CA GLU A 91 -0.47 9.68 -24.23
C GLU A 91 -0.76 11.14 -23.89
N LYS A 92 -0.69 12.00 -24.90
CA LYS A 92 -1.13 13.40 -24.77
C LYS A 92 -2.60 13.50 -25.19
N LEU A 93 -3.40 14.16 -24.35
CA LEU A 93 -4.84 14.35 -24.55
C LEU A 93 -5.16 15.83 -24.78
N PHE A 94 -6.10 16.12 -25.68
CA PHE A 94 -6.51 17.48 -26.02
C PHE A 94 -8.03 17.59 -26.06
N GLY A 95 -8.55 18.67 -25.46
CA GLY A 95 -9.98 18.97 -25.45
C GLY A 95 -10.48 19.55 -26.77
N SER A 96 -9.58 20.13 -27.57
CA SER A 96 -9.91 20.77 -28.84
C SER A 96 -9.07 20.24 -30.01
N PHE A 97 -9.63 20.28 -31.21
CA PHE A 97 -8.91 19.93 -32.43
C PHE A 97 -7.76 20.92 -32.71
N GLU A 98 -7.90 22.19 -32.32
CA GLU A 98 -6.89 23.22 -32.56
C GLU A 98 -5.61 22.98 -31.75
N GLU A 99 -5.73 22.69 -30.46
CA GLU A 99 -4.57 22.33 -29.62
C GLU A 99 -3.87 21.08 -30.15
N PHE A 100 -4.66 20.06 -30.48
CA PHE A 100 -4.17 18.81 -31.06
C PHE A 100 -3.44 19.02 -32.40
N TYR A 101 -4.04 19.81 -33.31
CA TYR A 101 -3.44 20.14 -34.60
C TYR A 101 -2.12 20.90 -34.44
N ASN A 102 -2.08 21.88 -33.52
CA ASN A 102 -0.89 22.67 -33.24
C ASN A 102 0.23 21.83 -32.61
N PHE A 103 -0.10 20.91 -31.71
CA PHE A 103 0.87 20.01 -31.09
C PHE A 103 1.52 19.04 -32.10
N LEU A 104 0.78 18.67 -33.14
CA LEU A 104 1.26 17.79 -34.21
C LEU A 104 1.90 18.54 -35.38
N ASP A 105 2.06 19.87 -35.28
CA ASP A 105 2.51 20.70 -36.41
C ASP A 105 1.71 20.43 -37.70
N GLY A 106 0.41 20.15 -37.54
CA GLY A 106 -0.52 19.86 -38.62
C GLY A 106 -0.53 18.41 -39.13
N ASP A 107 0.30 17.51 -38.61
CA ASP A 107 0.30 16.09 -39.00
C ASP A 107 -0.83 15.29 -38.32
N VAL A 108 -2.04 15.56 -38.79
CA VAL A 108 -3.26 14.89 -38.34
C VAL A 108 -3.60 13.63 -39.15
N TYR A 109 -2.74 13.19 -40.06
CA TYR A 109 -3.05 12.09 -40.98
C TYR A 109 -2.24 10.82 -40.71
N ASP A 110 -1.00 10.94 -40.22
CA ASP A 110 -0.17 9.78 -40.01
C ASP A 110 -0.72 8.86 -38.91
N ASN A 111 -0.81 7.57 -39.22
CA ASN A 111 -1.43 6.53 -38.41
C ASN A 111 -2.61 7.03 -37.56
N ALA A 112 -3.56 7.72 -38.21
CA ALA A 112 -4.62 8.46 -37.54
C ALA A 112 -5.99 7.77 -37.66
N CYS A 113 -6.84 7.88 -36.63
CA CYS A 113 -8.21 7.39 -36.66
C CYS A 113 -9.20 8.41 -36.04
N TYR A 114 -10.14 8.89 -36.85
CA TYR A 114 -11.21 9.82 -36.43
C TYR A 114 -12.60 9.21 -36.62
N TYR A 115 -12.70 7.88 -36.58
CA TYR A 115 -13.95 7.19 -36.88
C TYR A 115 -15.08 7.65 -35.95
N GLN A 116 -16.24 7.96 -36.55
CA GLN A 116 -17.41 8.59 -35.93
C GLN A 116 -17.24 10.01 -35.35
N TYR A 117 -16.08 10.66 -35.50
CA TYR A 117 -15.94 12.09 -35.24
C TYR A 117 -16.58 12.93 -36.36
N LYS A 118 -17.37 13.94 -35.98
CA LYS A 118 -18.03 14.86 -36.92
C LYS A 118 -17.26 16.18 -36.96
N PHE A 119 -16.38 16.33 -37.94
CA PHE A 119 -15.65 17.58 -38.17
C PHE A 119 -16.62 18.73 -38.54
N PRO A 120 -16.59 19.86 -37.80
CA PRO A 120 -17.30 21.07 -38.20
C PRO A 120 -16.79 21.60 -39.54
N LYS A 121 -17.70 22.13 -40.39
CA LYS A 121 -17.34 22.67 -41.71
C LYS A 121 -16.27 23.78 -41.63
N ASP A 122 -16.35 24.62 -40.60
CA ASP A 122 -15.42 25.73 -40.41
C ASP A 122 -14.01 25.24 -40.05
N ILE A 123 -13.88 24.14 -39.30
CA ILE A 123 -12.59 23.52 -38.98
C ILE A 123 -11.95 22.94 -40.25
N LEU A 124 -12.74 22.23 -41.07
CA LEU A 124 -12.24 21.68 -42.35
C LEU A 124 -11.73 22.79 -43.26
N LYS A 125 -12.42 23.94 -43.30
CA LYS A 125 -12.03 25.10 -44.10
C LYS A 125 -10.81 25.82 -43.51
N LYS A 126 -10.77 26.06 -42.19
CA LYS A 126 -9.68 26.76 -41.49
C LYS A 126 -8.34 26.07 -41.68
N TYR A 127 -8.30 24.74 -41.59
CA TYR A 127 -7.06 23.95 -41.66
C TYR A 127 -6.88 23.21 -42.99
N HIS A 128 -7.70 23.51 -44.01
CA HIS A 128 -7.65 22.89 -45.35
C HIS A 128 -7.60 21.34 -45.31
N LEU A 129 -8.45 20.74 -44.47
CA LEU A 129 -8.39 19.30 -44.20
C LEU A 129 -9.13 18.47 -45.27
N ASN A 130 -8.53 17.34 -45.64
CA ASN A 130 -9.17 16.36 -46.51
C ASN A 130 -9.97 15.35 -45.66
N ILE A 131 -11.29 15.50 -45.67
CA ILE A 131 -12.21 14.67 -44.87
C ILE A 131 -12.20 13.19 -45.27
N GLU A 132 -12.01 12.87 -46.55
CA GLU A 132 -11.97 11.48 -47.03
C GLU A 132 -10.74 10.77 -46.49
N LYS A 133 -9.59 11.44 -46.50
CA LYS A 133 -8.34 10.92 -45.93
C LYS A 133 -8.42 10.78 -44.40
N LEU A 134 -9.07 11.72 -43.71
CA LEU A 134 -9.28 11.61 -42.25
C LEU A 134 -10.21 10.46 -41.86
N LYS A 135 -11.12 10.05 -42.75
CA LYS A 135 -12.10 8.99 -42.51
C LYS A 135 -11.73 7.64 -43.14
N SER A 136 -10.56 7.50 -43.75
CA SER A 136 -10.18 6.27 -44.45
C SER A 136 -9.90 5.10 -43.49
N LYS A 137 -9.55 5.38 -42.23
CA LYS A 137 -9.22 4.39 -41.20
C LYS A 137 -10.31 4.32 -40.14
N ILE A 138 -10.76 3.10 -39.83
CA ILE A 138 -11.85 2.82 -38.88
C ILE A 138 -11.30 2.40 -37.50
N CYS A 139 -10.14 1.74 -37.47
CA CYS A 139 -9.45 1.24 -36.29
C CYS A 139 -7.95 1.08 -36.58
N PHE A 140 -7.14 0.89 -35.54
CA PHE A 140 -5.71 0.54 -35.66
C PHE A 140 -5.47 -0.96 -35.70
N GLN A 141 -6.38 -1.75 -35.13
CA GLN A 141 -6.28 -3.20 -35.08
C GLN A 141 -6.37 -3.84 -36.46
N THR A 142 -5.51 -4.84 -36.71
CA THR A 142 -5.46 -5.61 -37.96
C THR A 142 -5.89 -7.05 -37.80
N GLU A 143 -5.69 -7.64 -36.63
CA GLU A 143 -6.08 -9.02 -36.32
C GLU A 143 -7.48 -9.09 -35.72
N THR A 144 -8.12 -10.24 -35.89
CA THR A 144 -9.47 -10.56 -35.42
C THR A 144 -9.44 -11.75 -34.46
N ILE A 145 -10.55 -11.99 -33.79
CA ILE A 145 -10.69 -13.12 -32.87
C ILE A 145 -10.50 -14.48 -33.56
N ASP A 146 -10.75 -14.57 -34.86
CA ASP A 146 -10.59 -15.79 -35.65
C ASP A 146 -9.10 -16.20 -35.75
N ASP A 147 -8.20 -15.22 -35.79
CA ASP A 147 -6.74 -15.43 -35.75
C ASP A 147 -6.28 -16.07 -34.42
N TYR A 148 -7.19 -16.15 -33.45
CA TYR A 148 -6.98 -16.69 -32.11
C TYR A 148 -8.00 -17.77 -31.72
N ALA A 149 -8.82 -18.25 -32.67
CA ALA A 149 -9.87 -19.22 -32.39
C ALA A 149 -9.31 -20.63 -32.10
N GLU A 150 -8.18 -20.98 -32.73
CA GLU A 150 -7.56 -22.30 -32.54
C GLU A 150 -6.88 -22.41 -31.18
N LEU A 151 -7.09 -23.57 -30.52
CA LEU A 151 -6.48 -23.88 -29.23
C LEU A 151 -4.95 -23.74 -29.26
N VAL A 152 -4.31 -24.22 -30.33
CA VAL A 152 -2.88 -24.08 -30.61
C VAL A 152 -2.74 -23.29 -31.92
N LEU A 153 -2.02 -22.18 -31.90
CA LEU A 153 -1.78 -21.38 -33.11
C LEU A 153 -0.51 -21.85 -33.83
N GLN A 154 -0.39 -21.54 -35.13
CA GLN A 154 0.84 -21.82 -35.87
C GLN A 154 2.06 -21.17 -35.22
N ARG A 155 1.92 -19.94 -34.70
CA ARG A 155 2.99 -19.28 -33.93
C ARG A 155 3.36 -20.03 -32.64
N ASP A 156 2.40 -20.69 -31.98
CA ASP A 156 2.66 -21.50 -30.79
C ASP A 156 3.52 -22.73 -31.19
N ILE A 157 3.25 -23.31 -32.38
CA ILE A 157 4.04 -24.41 -32.97
C ILE A 157 5.43 -23.92 -33.42
N ASP A 158 5.51 -22.76 -34.05
CA ASP A 158 6.78 -22.18 -34.52
C ASP A 158 7.69 -21.82 -33.34
N GLU A 159 7.12 -21.28 -32.26
CA GLU A 159 7.82 -21.02 -31.00
C GLU A 159 8.31 -22.32 -30.36
N TYR A 160 7.45 -23.34 -30.27
CA TYR A 160 7.83 -24.67 -29.82
C TYR A 160 9.02 -25.22 -30.64
N ASN A 161 8.92 -25.19 -31.97
CA ASN A 161 9.99 -25.66 -32.85
C ASN A 161 11.29 -24.85 -32.71
N ARG A 162 11.20 -23.54 -32.42
CA ARG A 162 12.36 -22.69 -32.14
C ARG A 162 13.04 -23.08 -30.83
N CYS A 163 12.26 -23.41 -29.80
CA CYS A 163 12.76 -23.83 -28.48
C CYS A 163 13.41 -25.23 -28.48
N GLU A 164 13.21 -26.06 -29.51
CA GLU A 164 13.97 -27.31 -29.67
C GLU A 164 15.50 -27.08 -29.79
N LYS A 165 15.93 -25.90 -30.26
CA LYS A 165 17.35 -25.53 -30.21
C LYS A 165 17.82 -25.38 -28.76
N ASN A 166 17.03 -24.69 -27.92
CA ASN A 166 17.35 -24.47 -26.51
C ASN A 166 17.47 -25.80 -25.77
N LYS A 167 16.59 -26.77 -26.05
CA LYS A 167 16.67 -28.12 -25.48
C LYS A 167 18.06 -28.76 -25.68
N ARG A 168 18.64 -28.62 -26.88
CA ARG A 168 19.98 -29.15 -27.19
C ARG A 168 21.07 -28.39 -26.43
N GLU A 169 20.99 -27.07 -26.39
CA GLU A 169 21.94 -26.23 -25.64
C GLU A 169 21.88 -26.49 -24.13
N VAL A 170 20.67 -26.58 -23.56
CA VAL A 170 20.44 -26.94 -22.15
C VAL A 170 21.01 -28.31 -21.83
N LYS A 171 20.81 -29.31 -22.70
CA LYS A 171 21.40 -30.64 -22.54
C LYS A 171 22.93 -30.60 -22.51
N GLN A 172 23.54 -29.83 -23.41
CA GLN A 172 24.98 -29.64 -23.43
C GLN A 172 25.46 -29.01 -22.12
N TRP A 173 24.82 -27.94 -21.66
CA TRP A 173 25.18 -27.30 -20.40
C TRP A 173 24.98 -28.22 -19.19
N ILE A 174 23.87 -28.96 -19.09
CA ILE A 174 23.68 -29.95 -18.01
C ILE A 174 24.87 -30.93 -17.97
N ASN A 175 25.30 -31.45 -19.13
CA ASN A 175 26.46 -32.33 -19.19
C ASN A 175 27.75 -31.60 -18.79
N THR A 176 28.00 -30.39 -19.29
CA THR A 176 29.18 -29.59 -18.96
C THR A 176 29.28 -29.30 -17.46
N PHE A 177 28.17 -28.93 -16.81
CA PHE A 177 28.12 -28.78 -15.36
C PHE A 177 28.40 -30.11 -14.65
N ASN A 178 27.76 -31.21 -15.07
CA ASN A 178 27.92 -32.53 -14.46
C ASN A 178 29.34 -33.09 -14.56
N ASP A 179 30.04 -32.78 -15.66
CA ASP A 179 31.40 -33.24 -15.93
C ASP A 179 32.45 -32.57 -15.03
N CYS A 180 32.16 -31.40 -14.46
CA CYS A 180 33.09 -30.66 -13.58
C CYS A 180 33.56 -31.52 -12.40
N THR A 181 34.85 -31.87 -12.36
CA THR A 181 35.44 -32.77 -11.34
C THR A 181 36.08 -32.04 -10.18
N ASN A 182 36.27 -30.73 -10.29
CA ASN A 182 36.84 -29.87 -9.25
C ASN A 182 36.23 -28.45 -9.28
N TYR A 183 36.60 -27.65 -8.29
CA TYR A 183 36.06 -26.30 -8.08
C TYR A 183 36.45 -25.30 -9.19
N ASP A 184 37.70 -25.36 -9.70
CA ASP A 184 38.16 -24.41 -10.72
C ASP A 184 37.43 -24.65 -12.05
N GLU A 185 37.20 -25.92 -12.42
CA GLU A 185 36.38 -26.29 -13.57
C GLU A 185 34.95 -25.74 -13.44
N LEU A 186 34.29 -25.98 -12.31
CA LEU A 186 32.92 -25.50 -12.08
C LEU A 186 32.84 -23.96 -12.16
N LYS A 187 33.83 -23.27 -11.59
CA LYS A 187 33.91 -21.80 -11.61
C LYS A 187 34.06 -21.25 -13.03
N VAL A 188 34.89 -21.88 -13.87
CA VAL A 188 35.03 -21.50 -15.27
C VAL A 188 33.71 -21.73 -16.01
N VAL A 189 33.09 -22.91 -15.84
CA VAL A 189 31.82 -23.25 -16.47
C VAL A 189 30.72 -22.26 -16.11
N CYS A 190 30.62 -21.85 -14.84
CA CYS A 190 29.63 -20.85 -14.42
C CYS A 190 29.84 -19.49 -15.11
N LYS A 191 31.08 -18.99 -15.15
CA LYS A 191 31.41 -17.72 -15.81
C LYS A 191 31.18 -17.75 -17.31
N GLU A 192 31.44 -18.88 -17.96
CA GLU A 192 31.16 -19.03 -19.39
C GLU A 192 29.66 -19.12 -19.66
N TYR A 193 28.89 -19.79 -18.79
CA TYR A 193 27.44 -19.83 -18.89
C TYR A 193 26.81 -18.44 -18.80
N GLU A 194 27.24 -17.61 -17.85
CA GLU A 194 26.72 -16.25 -17.64
C GLU A 194 26.84 -15.36 -18.88
N LYS A 195 27.84 -15.60 -19.74
CA LYS A 195 28.05 -14.85 -21.00
C LYS A 195 27.16 -15.29 -22.16
N THR A 196 26.43 -16.40 -22.01
CA THR A 196 25.60 -16.94 -23.10
C THR A 196 24.29 -16.17 -23.26
N ALA A 197 23.66 -16.23 -24.43
CA ALA A 197 22.28 -15.74 -24.58
C ALA A 197 21.25 -16.56 -23.77
N LEU A 198 21.58 -17.80 -23.40
CA LEU A 198 20.71 -18.68 -22.63
C LEU A 198 20.55 -18.20 -21.17
N SER A 199 21.60 -17.59 -20.60
CA SER A 199 21.61 -17.06 -19.22
C SER A 199 20.61 -15.93 -19.00
N GLN A 200 20.19 -15.24 -20.06
CA GLN A 200 19.17 -14.19 -20.01
C GLN A 200 17.77 -14.74 -19.67
N ASN A 201 17.51 -16.02 -19.98
CA ASN A 201 16.18 -16.64 -19.85
C ASN A 201 16.16 -17.86 -18.91
N LEU A 202 17.31 -18.45 -18.58
CA LEU A 202 17.42 -19.58 -17.67
C LEU A 202 18.47 -19.31 -16.60
N LEU A 203 18.03 -19.19 -15.35
CA LEU A 203 18.91 -18.89 -14.22
C LEU A 203 19.89 -20.03 -13.94
N ILE A 204 21.12 -19.67 -13.55
CA ILE A 204 22.19 -20.64 -13.30
C ILE A 204 21.85 -21.67 -12.20
N TYR A 205 21.00 -21.29 -11.23
CA TYR A 205 20.54 -22.17 -10.15
C TYR A 205 19.83 -23.44 -10.66
N PHE A 206 19.21 -23.37 -11.85
CA PHE A 206 18.66 -24.55 -12.53
C PHE A 206 19.71 -25.66 -12.68
N PHE A 207 20.92 -25.31 -13.13
CA PHE A 207 22.02 -26.25 -13.36
C PHE A 207 22.62 -26.75 -12.04
N PHE A 208 22.64 -25.95 -10.99
CA PHE A 208 23.07 -26.42 -9.66
C PHE A 208 22.18 -27.52 -9.11
N TYR A 209 20.86 -27.39 -9.27
CA TYR A 209 19.94 -28.46 -8.89
C TYR A 209 20.13 -29.72 -9.75
N GLN A 210 20.31 -29.58 -11.07
CA GLN A 210 20.54 -30.74 -11.93
C GLN A 210 21.86 -31.44 -11.57
N TYR A 211 22.92 -30.68 -11.34
CA TYR A 211 24.21 -31.16 -10.85
C TYR A 211 24.07 -31.92 -9.51
N ALA A 212 23.28 -31.36 -8.59
CA ALA A 212 23.02 -31.99 -7.30
C ALA A 212 22.25 -33.31 -7.44
N TYR A 213 21.18 -33.37 -8.23
CA TYR A 213 20.41 -34.60 -8.46
C TYR A 213 21.23 -35.69 -9.16
N CYS A 214 22.04 -35.33 -10.14
CA CYS A 214 22.95 -36.28 -10.82
C CYS A 214 24.02 -36.85 -9.87
N ASN A 215 24.37 -36.12 -8.81
CA ASN A 215 25.45 -36.45 -7.89
C ASN A 215 24.98 -36.62 -6.43
N GLN A 216 23.70 -36.95 -6.20
CA GLN A 216 23.06 -36.93 -4.87
C GLN A 216 23.74 -37.83 -3.82
N TYR A 217 24.53 -38.81 -4.24
CA TYR A 217 25.30 -39.72 -3.37
C TYR A 217 26.81 -39.43 -3.33
N SER A 218 27.29 -38.41 -4.04
CA SER A 218 28.71 -38.07 -4.16
C SER A 218 29.08 -36.89 -3.26
N LYS A 219 29.69 -37.19 -2.10
CA LYS A 219 30.17 -36.15 -1.16
C LYS A 219 31.22 -35.23 -1.79
N SER A 220 32.07 -35.74 -2.68
CA SER A 220 33.09 -34.92 -3.37
C SER A 220 32.46 -33.89 -4.30
N LYS A 221 31.47 -34.30 -5.11
CA LYS A 221 30.75 -33.40 -6.01
C LYS A 221 29.92 -32.38 -5.24
N MET A 222 29.29 -32.77 -4.13
CA MET A 222 28.61 -31.85 -3.21
C MET A 222 29.56 -30.77 -2.66
N ARG A 223 30.76 -31.16 -2.20
CA ARG A 223 31.78 -30.21 -1.70
C ARG A 223 32.21 -29.19 -2.74
N ILE A 224 32.36 -29.61 -3.99
CA ILE A 224 32.69 -28.72 -5.12
C ILE A 224 31.62 -27.64 -5.28
N LEU A 225 30.34 -28.04 -5.31
CA LEU A 225 29.21 -27.11 -5.41
C LEU A 225 29.12 -26.18 -4.20
N MET A 226 29.26 -26.73 -2.98
CA MET A 226 29.24 -25.94 -1.74
C MET A 226 30.36 -24.90 -1.69
N LYS A 227 31.57 -25.27 -2.14
CA LYS A 227 32.70 -24.35 -2.23
C LYS A 227 32.41 -23.20 -3.21
N TYR A 228 31.85 -23.51 -4.38
CA TYR A 228 31.47 -22.48 -5.35
C TYR A 228 30.40 -21.51 -4.80
N LEU A 229 29.34 -22.04 -4.19
CA LEU A 229 28.29 -21.22 -3.56
C LEU A 229 28.79 -20.39 -2.37
N SER A 230 29.86 -20.85 -1.72
CA SER A 230 30.50 -20.15 -0.62
C SER A 230 31.39 -19.00 -1.08
N ASP A 231 32.17 -19.22 -2.15
CA ASP A 231 33.29 -18.34 -2.53
C ASP A 231 32.97 -17.39 -3.70
N ASP A 232 32.09 -17.73 -4.63
CA ASP A 232 31.92 -16.95 -5.88
C ASP A 232 30.47 -16.63 -6.27
N CYS A 233 29.45 -17.27 -5.69
CA CYS A 233 28.05 -16.99 -6.01
C CYS A 233 27.50 -15.87 -5.11
N TYR A 234 27.26 -14.67 -5.66
CA TYR A 234 27.00 -13.46 -4.88
C TYR A 234 25.60 -13.41 -4.22
N ILE A 235 24.55 -14.07 -4.75
CA ILE A 235 23.15 -13.82 -4.31
C ILE A 235 22.20 -15.03 -4.44
N ASP A 236 22.44 -16.18 -3.78
CA ASP A 236 21.31 -17.12 -3.55
C ASP A 236 21.45 -18.06 -2.35
N PHE A 237 21.09 -17.54 -1.17
CA PHE A 237 20.96 -18.37 0.04
C PHE A 237 19.81 -19.39 -0.06
N ASN A 238 18.79 -19.14 -0.88
CA ASN A 238 17.65 -20.06 -1.04
C ASN A 238 18.08 -21.32 -1.78
N THR A 239 18.98 -21.22 -2.76
CA THR A 239 19.57 -22.42 -3.40
C THR A 239 20.29 -23.31 -2.39
N VAL A 240 21.07 -22.74 -1.46
CA VAL A 240 21.76 -23.51 -0.41
C VAL A 240 20.75 -24.23 0.48
N GLN A 241 19.67 -23.54 0.87
CA GLN A 241 18.59 -24.16 1.64
C GLN A 241 17.87 -25.26 0.85
N GLY A 242 17.62 -25.05 -0.46
CA GLY A 242 17.02 -26.05 -1.34
C GLY A 242 17.86 -27.33 -1.45
N LEU A 243 19.19 -27.21 -1.45
CA LEU A 243 20.10 -28.36 -1.50
C LEU A 243 20.00 -29.27 -0.27
N CYS A 244 19.46 -28.81 0.86
CA CYS A 244 19.15 -29.68 2.01
C CYS A 244 18.05 -30.72 1.73
N PHE A 245 17.29 -30.59 0.64
CA PHE A 245 16.32 -31.62 0.22
C PHE A 245 16.89 -32.62 -0.79
N ILE A 246 18.13 -32.40 -1.26
CA ILE A 246 18.81 -33.28 -2.22
C ILE A 246 19.95 -34.04 -1.53
N PHE A 247 20.77 -33.33 -0.76
CA PHE A 247 21.88 -33.89 0.02
C PHE A 247 21.51 -34.04 1.51
N ASP A 248 22.31 -34.78 2.28
CA ASP A 248 22.14 -34.85 3.73
C ASP A 248 22.31 -33.43 4.34
N PRO A 249 21.28 -32.89 5.03
CA PRO A 249 21.35 -31.55 5.63
C PRO A 249 22.55 -31.34 6.56
N LYS A 250 23.02 -32.39 7.23
CA LYS A 250 24.20 -32.32 8.13
C LYS A 250 25.48 -32.06 7.34
N ASP A 251 25.62 -32.71 6.18
CA ASP A 251 26.76 -32.53 5.29
C ASP A 251 26.73 -31.12 4.66
N VAL A 252 25.55 -30.62 4.27
CA VAL A 252 25.39 -29.24 3.74
C VAL A 252 25.79 -28.19 4.80
N ILE A 253 25.35 -28.34 6.05
CA ILE A 253 25.73 -27.44 7.15
C ILE A 253 27.24 -27.46 7.39
N ALA A 254 27.87 -28.64 7.30
CA ALA A 254 29.30 -28.80 7.58
C ALA A 254 30.16 -28.12 6.51
N GLU A 255 29.76 -28.19 5.24
CA GLU A 255 30.58 -27.73 4.11
C GLU A 255 30.29 -26.27 3.71
N TYR A 256 29.09 -25.74 3.98
CA TYR A 256 28.74 -24.37 3.58
C TYR A 256 29.46 -23.31 4.43
N ASN A 257 30.18 -22.39 3.77
CA ASN A 257 31.00 -21.38 4.44
C ASN A 257 31.08 -20.07 3.64
N TYR A 258 30.05 -19.23 3.70
CA TYR A 258 29.97 -17.97 2.95
C TYR A 258 31.17 -17.04 3.22
N SER A 259 32.12 -16.98 2.27
CA SER A 259 33.40 -16.29 2.43
C SER A 259 33.42 -14.91 1.77
N GLN A 260 32.38 -14.57 1.00
CA GLN A 260 32.23 -13.27 0.33
C GLN A 260 31.74 -12.14 1.26
N GLY A 261 31.28 -12.48 2.48
CA GLY A 261 30.79 -11.51 3.47
C GLY A 261 31.69 -11.39 4.69
N THR A 262 31.31 -10.48 5.60
CA THR A 262 31.97 -10.38 6.91
C THR A 262 31.78 -11.67 7.72
N GLU A 263 32.64 -11.91 8.72
CA GLU A 263 32.49 -13.05 9.64
C GLU A 263 31.11 -13.09 10.30
N VAL A 264 30.53 -11.92 10.58
CA VAL A 264 29.17 -11.77 11.13
C VAL A 264 28.11 -12.25 10.13
N THR A 265 28.26 -11.90 8.85
CA THR A 265 27.37 -12.34 7.77
C THR A 265 27.43 -13.85 7.59
N ASN A 266 28.63 -14.44 7.57
CA ASN A 266 28.82 -15.88 7.48
C ASN A 266 28.20 -16.61 8.68
N ALA A 267 28.44 -16.11 9.90
CA ALA A 267 27.83 -16.66 11.12
C ALA A 267 26.30 -16.59 11.07
N LYS A 268 25.72 -15.49 10.56
CA LYS A 268 24.27 -15.34 10.34
C LYS A 268 23.74 -16.40 9.37
N HIS A 269 24.37 -16.57 8.20
CA HIS A 269 23.94 -17.56 7.21
C HIS A 269 24.02 -19.00 7.76
N LYS A 270 25.11 -19.35 8.46
CA LYS A 270 25.24 -20.66 9.13
C LYS A 270 24.17 -20.89 10.19
N LYS A 271 23.82 -19.85 10.96
CA LYS A 271 22.72 -19.91 11.94
C LYS A 271 21.38 -20.14 11.26
N GLN A 272 21.07 -19.35 10.23
CA GLN A 272 19.83 -19.47 9.46
C GLN A 272 19.68 -20.84 8.79
N LEU A 273 20.77 -21.42 8.27
CA LEU A 273 20.76 -22.75 7.66
C LEU A 273 20.49 -23.84 8.72
N LYS A 274 21.07 -23.73 9.92
CA LYS A 274 20.78 -24.65 11.03
C LYS A 274 19.34 -24.53 11.51
N GLU A 275 18.81 -23.32 11.61
CA GLU A 275 17.39 -23.08 11.94
C GLU A 275 16.47 -23.67 10.87
N PHE A 276 16.81 -23.49 9.59
CA PHE A 276 16.06 -24.08 8.50
C PHE A 276 16.04 -25.61 8.53
N VAL A 277 17.18 -26.25 8.77
CA VAL A 277 17.26 -27.71 8.91
C VAL A 277 16.49 -28.19 10.14
N LYS A 278 16.45 -27.40 11.22
CA LYS A 278 15.58 -27.67 12.36
C LYS A 278 14.10 -27.65 11.95
N ASP A 279 13.67 -26.64 11.18
CA ASP A 279 12.29 -26.57 10.70
C ASP A 279 11.91 -27.76 9.80
N ILE A 280 12.85 -28.25 8.98
CA ILE A 280 12.65 -29.49 8.20
C ILE A 280 12.39 -30.67 9.14
N ASN A 281 13.23 -30.85 10.17
CA ASN A 281 13.13 -31.99 11.10
C ASN A 281 11.88 -31.91 12.00
N ASP A 282 11.46 -30.69 12.37
CA ASP A 282 10.30 -30.43 13.22
C ASP A 282 8.97 -30.40 12.43
N ASN A 283 8.99 -30.68 11.12
CA ASN A 283 7.84 -30.55 10.21
C ASN A 283 7.20 -29.14 10.19
N ASN A 284 7.99 -28.09 10.44
CA ASN A 284 7.56 -26.69 10.37
C ASN A 284 7.63 -26.12 8.95
N ILE A 285 7.39 -26.95 7.94
CA ILE A 285 7.39 -26.58 6.52
C ILE A 285 6.19 -27.18 5.80
N GLU A 286 5.69 -26.46 4.81
CA GLU A 286 4.70 -26.96 3.85
C GLU A 286 5.38 -27.15 2.49
N LYS A 287 5.12 -28.30 1.88
CA LYS A 287 5.66 -28.66 0.57
C LYS A 287 4.52 -28.72 -0.43
N ASP A 288 4.56 -27.84 -1.42
CA ASP A 288 3.70 -27.92 -2.59
C ASP A 288 4.50 -28.39 -3.80
N VAL A 289 3.97 -29.35 -4.55
CA VAL A 289 4.65 -29.94 -5.69
C VAL A 289 3.79 -29.73 -6.93
N LYS A 290 4.37 -29.03 -7.90
CA LYS A 290 3.78 -28.79 -9.21
C LYS A 290 4.71 -29.34 -10.28
N CYS A 291 4.16 -30.03 -11.26
CA CYS A 291 4.93 -30.46 -12.41
C CYS A 291 4.51 -29.67 -13.65
N ILE A 292 5.45 -29.35 -14.53
CA ILE A 292 5.17 -28.62 -15.77
C ILE A 292 6.01 -29.19 -16.92
N PHE A 293 5.50 -29.13 -18.15
CA PHE A 293 6.36 -29.15 -19.33
C PHE A 293 6.77 -27.71 -19.64
N ASP A 294 8.07 -27.42 -19.54
CA ASP A 294 8.60 -26.08 -19.71
C ASP A 294 8.75 -25.74 -21.21
N ASN A 295 8.13 -24.65 -21.64
CA ASN A 295 8.08 -24.26 -23.06
C ASN A 295 9.42 -23.71 -23.57
N PHE A 296 10.30 -23.22 -22.69
CA PHE A 296 11.57 -22.65 -23.09
C PHE A 296 12.66 -23.72 -23.29
N THR A 297 12.73 -24.68 -22.37
CA THR A 297 13.75 -25.75 -22.36
C THR A 297 13.27 -27.05 -22.98
N HIS A 298 11.95 -27.28 -23.06
CA HIS A 298 11.32 -28.55 -23.47
C HIS A 298 11.63 -29.74 -22.55
N TYR A 299 11.86 -29.46 -21.28
CA TYR A 299 12.02 -30.48 -20.24
C TYR A 299 10.75 -30.58 -19.40
N TYR A 300 10.54 -31.76 -18.80
CA TYR A 300 9.52 -31.97 -17.79
C TYR A 300 10.11 -31.62 -16.43
N TYR A 301 9.54 -30.64 -15.74
CA TYR A 301 9.98 -30.21 -14.42
C TYR A 301 9.06 -30.77 -13.34
N GLU A 302 9.65 -31.24 -12.25
CA GLU A 302 9.01 -31.25 -10.94
C GLU A 302 9.56 -30.07 -10.14
N ILE A 303 8.68 -29.14 -9.78
CA ILE A 303 9.01 -27.96 -8.98
C ILE A 303 8.44 -28.18 -7.59
N THR A 304 9.32 -28.28 -6.60
CA THR A 304 8.95 -28.32 -5.18
C THR A 304 9.06 -26.92 -4.60
N CYS A 305 7.95 -26.38 -4.13
CA CYS A 305 7.85 -25.11 -3.43
C CYS A 305 7.78 -25.37 -1.92
N ILE A 306 8.75 -24.83 -1.18
CA ILE A 306 8.84 -24.97 0.28
C ILE A 306 8.46 -23.64 0.93
N SER A 307 7.39 -23.65 1.71
CA SER A 307 6.98 -22.53 2.56
C SER A 307 7.22 -22.88 4.03
N ARG A 308 7.58 -21.88 4.84
CA ARG A 308 7.90 -22.09 6.27
C ARG A 308 6.73 -21.69 7.14
N TYR A 309 6.48 -22.45 8.19
CA TYR A 309 5.58 -22.02 9.24
C TYR A 309 6.32 -21.10 10.20
N THR A 310 5.76 -19.92 10.40
CA THR A 310 6.21 -18.96 11.40
C THR A 310 5.27 -19.03 12.60
N ASN A 311 5.85 -19.08 13.79
CA ASN A 311 5.07 -19.00 15.01
C ASN A 311 4.66 -17.54 15.22
N SER A 312 3.35 -17.31 15.22
CA SER A 312 2.74 -16.05 15.61
C SER A 312 1.84 -16.29 16.83
N ASN A 313 1.52 -15.24 17.59
CA ASN A 313 0.68 -15.34 18.78
C ASN A 313 -0.82 -15.63 18.45
N SER A 314 -1.19 -15.73 17.17
CA SER A 314 -2.48 -16.19 16.67
C SER A 314 -2.48 -17.66 16.19
N GLY A 315 -1.33 -18.34 16.31
CA GLY A 315 -1.13 -19.70 15.86
C GLY A 315 0.03 -19.83 14.87
N GLN A 316 0.21 -21.03 14.34
CA GLN A 316 1.20 -21.31 13.32
C GLN A 316 0.71 -20.72 11.98
N ARG A 317 1.44 -19.75 11.39
CA ARG A 317 1.08 -19.11 10.12
C ARG A 317 2.08 -19.49 9.05
N LEU A 318 1.59 -19.89 7.86
CA LEU A 318 2.46 -20.17 6.73
C LEU A 318 2.95 -18.86 6.08
N GLU A 319 4.25 -18.66 6.01
CA GLU A 319 4.91 -17.56 5.31
C GLU A 319 5.02 -17.90 3.81
N LYS A 320 4.25 -17.19 2.97
CA LYS A 320 4.19 -17.41 1.52
C LYS A 320 4.95 -16.36 0.69
N GLU A 321 5.53 -15.34 1.31
CA GLU A 321 6.17 -14.22 0.59
C GLU A 321 7.54 -14.60 -0.01
N TYR A 322 8.25 -15.56 0.58
CA TYR A 322 9.60 -15.96 0.13
C TYR A 322 9.80 -17.49 0.10
N PRO A 323 9.05 -18.24 -0.73
CA PRO A 323 9.21 -19.68 -0.83
C PRO A 323 10.53 -20.09 -1.51
N ILE A 324 11.03 -21.27 -1.14
CA ILE A 324 12.20 -21.89 -1.79
C ILE A 324 11.71 -22.79 -2.92
N TYR A 325 12.23 -22.58 -4.13
CA TYR A 325 11.90 -23.38 -5.30
C TYR A 325 13.03 -24.34 -5.66
N ILE A 326 12.72 -25.62 -5.73
CA ILE A 326 13.64 -26.69 -6.10
C ILE A 326 13.13 -27.33 -7.38
N CYS A 327 13.95 -27.34 -8.43
CA CYS A 327 13.56 -27.82 -9.73
C CYS A 327 14.34 -29.10 -10.10
N ARG A 328 13.61 -30.17 -10.41
CA ARG A 328 14.17 -31.38 -11.02
C ARG A 328 13.67 -31.50 -12.46
N ALA A 329 14.59 -31.59 -13.42
CA ALA A 329 14.26 -31.62 -14.83
C ALA A 329 14.50 -33.00 -15.45
N PHE A 330 13.63 -33.38 -16.39
CA PHE A 330 13.70 -34.64 -17.14
C PHE A 330 13.58 -34.35 -18.65
N GLU A 331 14.51 -34.85 -19.46
CA GLU A 331 14.50 -34.64 -20.91
C GLU A 331 13.35 -35.40 -21.59
N LYS A 332 13.05 -36.62 -21.12
CA LYS A 332 12.06 -37.53 -21.72
C LYS A 332 10.89 -37.75 -20.78
N PHE A 333 9.68 -37.81 -21.36
CA PHE A 333 8.46 -38.11 -20.62
C PHE A 333 8.54 -39.44 -19.87
N ASN A 334 9.11 -40.48 -20.48
CA ASN A 334 9.25 -41.79 -19.85
C ASN A 334 10.06 -41.75 -18.56
N ASP A 335 11.15 -40.96 -18.52
CA ASP A 335 11.97 -40.83 -17.31
C ASP A 335 11.21 -40.07 -16.21
N PHE A 336 10.49 -39.01 -16.60
CA PHE A 336 9.63 -38.24 -15.72
C PHE A 336 8.49 -39.08 -15.11
N ILE A 337 7.73 -39.80 -15.94
CA ILE A 337 6.56 -40.55 -15.47
C ILE A 337 6.96 -41.80 -14.66
N ASN A 338 8.11 -42.41 -14.98
CA ASN A 338 8.68 -43.49 -14.18
C ASN A 338 9.08 -42.97 -12.79
N TYR A 339 9.76 -41.81 -12.72
CA TYR A 339 10.07 -41.15 -11.45
C TYR A 339 8.81 -40.87 -10.62
N ARG A 340 7.72 -40.46 -11.28
CA ARG A 340 6.42 -40.18 -10.65
C ARG A 340 5.57 -41.42 -10.36
N ASN A 341 6.06 -42.63 -10.63
CA ASN A 341 5.31 -43.88 -10.47
C ASN A 341 3.92 -43.86 -11.16
N GLY A 342 3.83 -43.24 -12.34
CA GLY A 342 2.58 -43.14 -13.10
C GLY A 342 1.56 -42.09 -12.60
N ASP A 343 1.97 -41.15 -11.72
CA ASP A 343 1.09 -40.13 -11.14
C ASP A 343 1.26 -38.75 -11.78
N LEU A 344 0.25 -38.33 -12.53
CA LEU A 344 0.18 -37.06 -13.28
C LEU A 344 -0.71 -36.00 -12.60
N ARG A 345 -1.15 -36.22 -11.36
CA ARG A 345 -1.82 -35.16 -10.59
C ARG A 345 -0.87 -33.97 -10.38
N ASN A 346 -1.42 -32.75 -10.37
CA ASN A 346 -0.70 -31.46 -10.34
C ASN A 346 0.29 -31.23 -11.50
N CYS A 347 0.13 -31.95 -12.62
CA CYS A 347 0.98 -31.79 -13.80
C CYS A 347 0.33 -30.90 -14.88
N ASP A 348 1.05 -29.88 -15.33
CA ASP A 348 0.70 -29.05 -16.48
C ASP A 348 1.49 -29.49 -17.73
N LEU A 349 0.90 -30.37 -18.54
CA LEU A 349 1.48 -30.86 -19.79
C LEU A 349 0.90 -30.13 -21.01
N SER A 350 0.19 -29.02 -20.82
CA SER A 350 -0.53 -28.32 -21.90
C SER A 350 0.38 -27.93 -23.07
N ASN A 351 1.60 -27.51 -22.77
CA ASN A 351 2.62 -27.10 -23.76
C ASN A 351 3.40 -28.27 -24.38
N ALA A 352 3.16 -29.52 -23.97
CA ALA A 352 3.86 -30.69 -24.52
C ALA A 352 3.26 -31.13 -25.87
N PHE A 353 3.32 -30.29 -26.90
CA PHE A 353 2.59 -30.49 -28.16
C PHE A 353 2.92 -31.78 -28.92
N GLU A 354 4.14 -32.29 -28.79
CA GLU A 354 4.59 -33.54 -29.42
C GLU A 354 4.35 -34.80 -28.57
N LEU A 355 3.85 -34.66 -27.34
CA LEU A 355 3.60 -35.80 -26.45
C LEU A 355 2.36 -36.58 -26.90
N ASN A 356 2.59 -37.71 -27.59
CA ASN A 356 1.55 -38.62 -28.07
C ASN A 356 1.47 -39.87 -27.18
N GLU A 357 0.85 -39.74 -26.00
CA GLU A 357 0.67 -40.83 -25.04
C GLU A 357 -0.81 -41.12 -24.78
N LYS A 358 -1.15 -42.39 -24.49
CA LYS A 358 -2.46 -42.75 -23.97
C LYS A 358 -2.47 -42.50 -22.45
N PHE A 359 -3.27 -41.54 -21.99
CA PHE A 359 -3.25 -41.11 -20.58
C PHE A 359 -4.09 -41.99 -19.64
N ASP A 360 -4.96 -42.86 -20.17
CA ASP A 360 -5.85 -43.72 -19.37
C ASP A 360 -5.11 -44.70 -18.44
N LYS A 361 -3.83 -44.96 -18.70
CA LYS A 361 -2.95 -45.81 -17.87
C LYS A 361 -2.33 -45.08 -16.67
N TYR A 362 -2.47 -43.75 -16.58
CA TYR A 362 -1.86 -42.93 -15.54
C TYR A 362 -2.91 -42.39 -14.57
N LYS A 363 -2.49 -42.09 -13.34
CA LYS A 363 -3.35 -41.43 -12.36
C LYS A 363 -3.46 -39.95 -12.72
N ILE A 364 -4.65 -39.50 -13.08
CA ILE A 364 -4.98 -38.11 -13.42
C ILE A 364 -6.18 -37.65 -12.58
N ASP A 365 -6.28 -36.36 -12.32
CA ASP A 365 -7.46 -35.76 -11.70
C ASP A 365 -7.71 -34.34 -12.24
N ILE A 366 -8.51 -33.56 -11.52
CA ILE A 366 -8.90 -32.21 -11.94
C ILE A 366 -7.75 -31.20 -12.02
N THR A 367 -6.59 -31.54 -11.46
CA THR A 367 -5.39 -30.70 -11.43
C THR A 367 -4.44 -31.01 -12.58
N THR A 368 -4.69 -32.08 -13.35
CA THR A 368 -3.87 -32.47 -14.49
C THR A 368 -4.32 -31.72 -15.75
N LYS A 369 -3.42 -30.96 -16.37
CA LYS A 369 -3.65 -30.38 -17.71
C LYS A 369 -2.94 -31.24 -18.76
N LEU A 370 -3.72 -31.83 -19.65
CA LEU A 370 -3.21 -32.68 -20.73
C LEU A 370 -2.69 -31.86 -21.92
N PRO A 371 -1.84 -32.45 -22.79
CA PRO A 371 -1.38 -31.80 -24.01
C PRO A 371 -2.53 -31.25 -24.86
N MET A 372 -2.36 -30.03 -25.34
CA MET A 372 -3.41 -29.27 -26.02
C MET A 372 -3.84 -29.85 -27.39
N LYS A 373 -3.15 -30.85 -27.93
CA LYS A 373 -3.50 -31.48 -29.20
C LYS A 373 -4.78 -32.36 -29.13
N ASN A 374 -5.32 -32.57 -27.93
CA ASN A 374 -6.56 -33.33 -27.71
C ASN A 374 -7.81 -32.51 -28.07
N LYS A 375 -8.52 -32.94 -29.12
CA LYS A 375 -9.52 -32.16 -29.89
C LYS A 375 -10.86 -31.86 -29.19
N ASN A 376 -11.13 -32.41 -28.01
CA ASN A 376 -12.43 -32.26 -27.35
C ASN A 376 -12.40 -31.15 -26.28
N VAL A 377 -12.36 -29.89 -26.74
CA VAL A 377 -12.48 -28.72 -25.87
C VAL A 377 -13.72 -27.89 -26.20
N SER A 378 -14.35 -27.33 -25.17
CA SER A 378 -15.35 -26.27 -25.32
C SER A 378 -14.68 -24.91 -25.19
N TYR A 379 -15.30 -23.87 -25.76
CA TYR A 379 -14.73 -22.54 -25.89
C TYR A 379 -15.70 -21.48 -25.38
N LYS A 380 -15.22 -20.54 -24.58
CA LYS A 380 -16.00 -19.42 -24.05
C LYS A 380 -15.24 -18.11 -24.25
N ILE A 381 -15.98 -17.05 -24.57
CA ILE A 381 -15.45 -15.68 -24.64
C ILE A 381 -16.15 -14.85 -23.57
N ASN A 382 -15.38 -14.11 -22.79
CA ASN A 382 -15.85 -13.05 -21.91
C ASN A 382 -15.35 -11.69 -22.43
N LYS A 383 -16.20 -10.67 -22.38
CA LYS A 383 -15.92 -9.33 -22.93
C LYS A 383 -16.28 -8.31 -21.86
N ILE A 384 -15.33 -7.50 -21.41
CA ILE A 384 -15.56 -6.58 -20.29
C ILE A 384 -14.84 -5.24 -20.49
N TYR A 385 -15.51 -4.14 -20.18
CA TYR A 385 -14.88 -2.84 -20.01
C TYR A 385 -14.56 -2.62 -18.52
N LYS A 386 -13.27 -2.51 -18.19
CA LYS A 386 -12.78 -2.27 -16.82
C LYS A 386 -11.49 -1.46 -16.84
N ASP A 387 -11.32 -0.58 -15.85
CA ASP A 387 -10.14 0.28 -15.65
C ASP A 387 -9.74 1.10 -16.90
N GLY A 388 -10.72 1.55 -17.67
CA GLY A 388 -10.49 2.34 -18.89
C GLY A 388 -10.13 1.53 -20.14
N TYR A 389 -10.13 0.19 -20.05
CA TYR A 389 -9.76 -0.70 -21.15
C TYR A 389 -10.87 -1.71 -21.48
N PHE A 390 -10.89 -2.16 -22.74
CA PHE A 390 -11.72 -3.25 -23.21
C PHE A 390 -10.91 -4.54 -23.20
N TRP A 391 -11.44 -5.56 -22.53
CA TRP A 391 -10.80 -6.86 -22.39
C TRP A 391 -11.61 -7.93 -23.09
N VAL A 392 -10.92 -8.82 -23.80
CA VAL A 392 -11.47 -10.05 -24.35
C VAL A 392 -10.72 -11.23 -23.74
N GLU A 393 -11.41 -12.05 -22.97
CA GLU A 393 -10.87 -13.22 -22.30
C GLU A 393 -11.45 -14.46 -22.99
N GLN A 394 -10.59 -15.23 -23.64
CA GLN A 394 -10.91 -16.48 -24.32
C GLN A 394 -10.49 -17.65 -23.42
N THR A 395 -11.41 -18.55 -23.09
CA THR A 395 -11.14 -19.70 -22.22
C THR A 395 -11.57 -20.99 -22.89
N TRP A 396 -10.66 -21.95 -22.94
CA TRP A 396 -10.93 -23.31 -23.43
C TRP A 396 -11.05 -24.26 -22.25
N TYR A 397 -12.04 -25.14 -22.29
CA TYR A 397 -12.28 -26.14 -21.26
C TYR A 397 -12.26 -27.55 -21.82
N ASN A 398 -11.69 -28.50 -21.09
CA ASN A 398 -11.80 -29.91 -21.43
C ASN A 398 -13.23 -30.45 -21.17
N THR A 399 -13.46 -31.73 -21.49
CA THR A 399 -14.75 -32.42 -21.25
C THR A 399 -15.17 -32.45 -19.77
N ALA A 400 -14.23 -32.28 -18.83
CA ALA A 400 -14.47 -32.16 -17.40
C ALA A 400 -14.74 -30.72 -16.94
N LYS A 401 -14.93 -29.77 -17.87
CA LYS A 401 -15.12 -28.32 -17.62
C LYS A 401 -13.96 -27.63 -16.88
N GLN A 402 -12.74 -28.18 -16.96
CA GLN A 402 -11.55 -27.53 -16.44
C GLN A 402 -10.90 -26.65 -17.49
N VAL A 403 -10.37 -25.51 -17.06
CA VAL A 403 -9.63 -24.57 -17.90
C VAL A 403 -8.34 -25.24 -18.38
N VAL A 404 -8.20 -25.38 -19.70
CA VAL A 404 -6.98 -25.90 -20.34
C VAL A 404 -6.12 -24.79 -20.95
N LYS A 405 -6.73 -23.68 -21.37
CA LYS A 405 -6.03 -22.50 -21.88
C LYS A 405 -6.86 -21.25 -21.65
N GLU A 406 -6.18 -20.14 -21.42
CA GLU A 406 -6.73 -18.80 -21.40
C GLU A 406 -5.91 -17.90 -22.33
N ARG A 407 -6.58 -17.00 -23.04
CA ARG A 407 -5.94 -15.91 -23.79
C ARG A 407 -6.67 -14.62 -23.48
N THR A 408 -5.91 -13.58 -23.17
CA THR A 408 -6.46 -12.28 -22.80
C THR A 408 -5.94 -11.23 -23.75
N HIS A 409 -6.85 -10.42 -24.28
CA HIS A 409 -6.57 -9.31 -25.18
C HIS A 409 -7.02 -8.01 -24.54
N LYS A 410 -6.18 -6.98 -24.58
CA LYS A 410 -6.44 -5.67 -23.99
C LYS A 410 -6.44 -4.61 -25.08
N PHE A 411 -7.51 -3.83 -25.16
CA PHE A 411 -7.67 -2.75 -26.12
C PHE A 411 -7.95 -1.44 -25.40
N LYS A 412 -7.23 -0.39 -25.80
CA LYS A 412 -7.48 0.98 -25.34
C LYS A 412 -8.65 1.62 -26.07
N TYR A 413 -8.67 1.49 -27.40
CA TYR A 413 -9.66 2.10 -28.26
C TYR A 413 -10.84 1.16 -28.54
N PHE A 414 -12.06 1.70 -28.47
CA PHE A 414 -13.30 0.92 -28.65
C PHE A 414 -13.38 0.24 -30.01
N PHE A 415 -12.99 0.91 -31.09
CA PHE A 415 -13.11 0.33 -32.43
C PHE A 415 -12.05 -0.73 -32.74
N ASP A 416 -10.92 -0.74 -32.03
CA ASP A 416 -9.97 -1.86 -32.08
C ASP A 416 -10.60 -3.12 -31.47
N PHE A 417 -11.25 -2.96 -30.32
CA PHE A 417 -12.01 -4.02 -29.65
C PHE A 417 -13.18 -4.53 -30.52
N VAL A 418 -13.95 -3.63 -31.14
CA VAL A 418 -15.05 -3.98 -32.05
C VAL A 418 -14.53 -4.73 -33.27
N TYR A 419 -13.47 -4.23 -33.89
CA TYR A 419 -12.87 -4.85 -35.08
C TYR A 419 -12.36 -6.25 -34.73
N PHE A 420 -11.65 -6.41 -33.61
CA PHE A 420 -11.17 -7.70 -33.14
C PHE A 420 -12.31 -8.70 -33.00
N LEU A 421 -13.45 -8.28 -32.43
CA LEU A 421 -14.64 -9.12 -32.25
C LEU A 421 -15.53 -9.22 -33.49
N LYS A 422 -15.14 -8.63 -34.63
CA LYS A 422 -15.91 -8.59 -35.87
C LYS A 422 -17.34 -8.05 -35.64
N GLY A 423 -17.47 -7.03 -34.78
CA GLY A 423 -18.75 -6.42 -34.43
C GLY A 423 -19.59 -7.20 -33.40
N ASN A 424 -19.19 -8.39 -32.96
CA ASN A 424 -19.97 -9.20 -32.04
C ASN A 424 -19.73 -8.83 -30.57
N LEU A 425 -20.51 -7.90 -30.06
CA LEU A 425 -20.49 -7.45 -28.66
C LEU A 425 -21.58 -8.11 -27.79
N SER A 426 -22.20 -9.19 -28.26
CA SER A 426 -23.23 -9.87 -27.49
C SER A 426 -22.69 -10.36 -26.14
N ASN A 427 -23.51 -10.28 -25.09
CA ASN A 427 -23.15 -10.63 -23.71
C ASN A 427 -21.94 -9.85 -23.13
N ALA A 428 -21.52 -8.74 -23.76
CA ALA A 428 -20.41 -7.94 -23.23
C ALA A 428 -20.84 -7.17 -21.99
N ASN A 429 -19.99 -7.15 -20.96
CA ASN A 429 -20.17 -6.27 -19.81
C ASN A 429 -19.60 -4.89 -20.11
N LEU A 430 -20.49 -3.95 -20.44
CA LEU A 430 -20.18 -2.58 -20.82
C LEU A 430 -20.80 -1.56 -19.85
N ILE A 431 -21.19 -2.00 -18.65
CA ILE A 431 -21.91 -1.20 -17.64
C ILE A 431 -21.14 0.10 -17.32
N LEU A 432 -19.81 0.00 -17.18
CA LEU A 432 -18.96 1.14 -16.85
C LEU A 432 -18.54 1.98 -18.08
N CYS A 433 -18.88 1.55 -19.29
CA CYS A 433 -18.52 2.23 -20.54
C CYS A 433 -19.58 3.28 -20.94
N ILE A 434 -19.80 4.28 -20.09
CA ILE A 434 -20.83 5.31 -20.34
C ILE A 434 -20.57 6.15 -21.59
N GLY A 435 -19.33 6.20 -22.07
CA GLY A 435 -18.95 6.91 -23.30
C GLY A 435 -19.60 6.33 -24.57
N LEU A 436 -20.21 5.14 -24.51
CA LEU A 436 -21.03 4.59 -25.59
C LEU A 436 -22.17 5.54 -26.00
N LYS A 437 -22.62 6.42 -25.10
CA LYS A 437 -23.61 7.47 -25.40
C LYS A 437 -23.17 8.45 -26.49
N TYR A 438 -21.89 8.48 -26.86
CA TYR A 438 -21.38 9.34 -27.95
C TYR A 438 -21.32 8.64 -29.31
N LEU A 439 -21.59 7.34 -29.40
CA LEU A 439 -21.66 6.64 -30.67
C LEU A 439 -22.83 7.16 -31.52
N ASN A 440 -22.54 7.51 -32.77
CA ASN A 440 -23.54 8.01 -33.72
C ASN A 440 -24.14 6.88 -34.56
N ASP A 441 -23.36 5.83 -34.82
CA ASP A 441 -23.76 4.70 -35.65
C ASP A 441 -23.35 3.39 -34.97
N ILE A 442 -24.31 2.49 -34.83
CA ILE A 442 -24.12 1.16 -34.24
C ILE A 442 -24.60 0.04 -35.17
N SER A 443 -24.89 0.34 -36.44
CA SER A 443 -25.43 -0.61 -37.41
C SER A 443 -24.61 -1.88 -37.58
N ASN A 444 -23.29 -1.79 -37.39
CA ASN A 444 -22.35 -2.90 -37.50
C ASN A 444 -22.08 -3.62 -36.16
N LEU A 445 -22.83 -3.32 -35.09
CA LEU A 445 -22.64 -3.91 -33.76
C LEU A 445 -23.77 -4.87 -33.42
N ASN A 446 -23.42 -6.10 -33.04
CA ASN A 446 -24.34 -7.00 -32.38
C ASN A 446 -24.24 -6.80 -30.86
N LEU A 447 -25.26 -6.18 -30.27
CA LEU A 447 -25.35 -5.87 -28.83
C LEU A 447 -26.36 -6.76 -28.08
N HIS A 448 -26.73 -7.91 -28.64
CA HIS A 448 -27.66 -8.85 -27.99
C HIS A 448 -27.19 -9.22 -26.57
N ASP A 449 -28.03 -9.03 -25.56
CA ASP A 449 -27.72 -9.24 -24.12
C ASP A 449 -26.46 -8.52 -23.61
N ALA A 450 -25.98 -7.47 -24.27
CA ALA A 450 -24.88 -6.68 -23.75
C ALA A 450 -25.36 -5.93 -22.49
N GLN A 451 -24.60 -6.04 -21.39
CA GLN A 451 -24.92 -5.40 -20.12
C GLN A 451 -24.53 -3.93 -20.20
N MET A 452 -25.51 -3.04 -20.16
CA MET A 452 -25.36 -1.59 -20.22
C MET A 452 -26.39 -0.93 -19.30
N THR A 453 -26.14 0.32 -18.91
CA THR A 453 -27.12 1.13 -18.18
C THR A 453 -28.41 1.30 -19.01
N SER A 454 -29.56 1.45 -18.34
CA SER A 454 -30.86 1.62 -19.00
C SER A 454 -30.89 2.77 -20.00
N GLU A 455 -30.19 3.89 -19.73
CA GLU A 455 -30.06 5.03 -20.65
C GLU A 455 -29.46 4.62 -22.01
N LEU A 456 -28.43 3.78 -21.99
CA LEU A 456 -27.78 3.27 -23.19
C LEU A 456 -28.67 2.24 -23.91
N CYS A 457 -29.34 1.39 -23.15
CA CYS A 457 -30.30 0.43 -23.71
C CYS A 457 -31.42 1.15 -24.45
N ASP A 458 -32.02 2.20 -23.87
CA ASP A 458 -33.03 3.03 -24.54
C ASP A 458 -32.48 3.66 -25.82
N LYS A 459 -31.29 4.28 -25.74
CA LYS A 459 -30.65 4.91 -26.89
C LYS A 459 -30.48 3.93 -28.05
N PHE A 460 -30.07 2.70 -27.75
CA PHE A 460 -29.83 1.64 -28.73
C PHE A 460 -31.04 0.76 -29.02
N LYS A 461 -32.19 1.04 -28.39
CA LYS A 461 -33.44 0.26 -28.49
C LYS A 461 -33.25 -1.22 -28.14
N ILE A 462 -32.45 -1.50 -27.11
CA ILE A 462 -32.18 -2.83 -26.58
C ILE A 462 -33.07 -3.04 -25.35
N PRO A 463 -33.81 -4.16 -25.26
CA PRO A 463 -34.65 -4.44 -24.10
C PRO A 463 -33.78 -4.70 -22.87
N TYR A 464 -34.31 -4.36 -21.70
CA TYR A 464 -33.68 -4.66 -20.40
C TYR A 464 -34.77 -4.95 -19.36
N ASP A 465 -34.40 -5.69 -18.33
CA ASP A 465 -35.32 -6.01 -17.23
C ASP A 465 -35.48 -4.82 -16.28
N GLU A 466 -36.73 -4.49 -15.97
CA GLU A 466 -37.04 -3.44 -15.01
C GLU A 466 -36.66 -3.88 -13.59
N PHE A 467 -35.80 -3.09 -12.94
CA PHE A 467 -35.43 -3.29 -11.56
C PHE A 467 -36.52 -2.73 -10.63
N LYS A 468 -37.09 -3.61 -9.81
CA LYS A 468 -38.11 -3.26 -8.82
C LYS A 468 -37.52 -3.37 -7.42
N TYR A 469 -37.33 -2.25 -6.77
CA TYR A 469 -36.95 -2.19 -5.35
C TYR A 469 -38.17 -2.05 -4.45
N ASN A 470 -38.04 -2.56 -3.23
CA ASN A 470 -39.11 -2.50 -2.25
C ASN A 470 -39.25 -1.09 -1.66
N LYS A 471 -40.18 -0.29 -2.19
CA LYS A 471 -40.47 1.05 -1.68
C LYS A 471 -40.87 1.09 -0.20
N ASN A 472 -41.33 -0.03 0.37
CA ASN A 472 -41.73 -0.07 1.79
C ASN A 472 -40.53 0.03 2.74
N VAL A 473 -39.32 -0.32 2.28
CA VAL A 473 -38.07 -0.17 3.06
C VAL A 473 -37.41 1.19 2.83
N ILE A 474 -38.05 2.12 2.12
CA ILE A 474 -37.60 3.50 1.97
C ILE A 474 -38.57 4.39 2.77
N ARG A 475 -38.06 5.04 3.80
CA ARG A 475 -38.83 6.00 4.60
C ARG A 475 -37.90 7.05 5.14
N ASP A 476 -38.37 8.29 5.04
CA ASP A 476 -37.72 9.44 5.62
C ASP A 476 -38.34 9.76 6.97
N PHE A 477 -37.50 10.19 7.90
CA PHE A 477 -37.94 10.82 9.13
C PHE A 477 -37.79 12.33 8.99
N SER A 478 -38.87 13.07 9.25
CA SER A 478 -38.89 14.53 9.03
C SER A 478 -37.83 15.28 9.83
N GLU A 479 -37.57 14.84 11.06
CA GLU A 479 -36.50 15.38 11.92
C GLU A 479 -35.11 15.17 11.32
N VAL A 480 -34.86 13.97 10.79
CA VAL A 480 -33.59 13.59 10.15
C VAL A 480 -33.35 14.39 8.85
N VAL A 481 -34.38 14.54 8.00
CA VAL A 481 -34.32 15.37 6.78
C VAL A 481 -34.05 16.84 7.11
N LYS A 482 -34.58 17.34 8.23
CA LYS A 482 -34.29 18.69 8.70
C LYS A 482 -32.82 18.82 9.11
N ASN A 483 -32.31 17.88 9.90
CA ASN A 483 -30.91 17.86 10.33
C ASN A 483 -29.92 17.82 9.15
N GLU A 484 -30.24 17.03 8.11
CA GLU A 484 -29.42 16.95 6.89
C GLU A 484 -29.28 18.33 6.22
N LYS A 485 -30.38 19.09 6.14
CA LYS A 485 -30.38 20.46 5.59
C LYS A 485 -29.64 21.44 6.50
N ASP A 486 -29.88 21.38 7.80
CA ASP A 486 -29.32 22.31 8.78
C ASP A 486 -27.78 22.15 8.92
N THR A 487 -27.23 20.98 8.59
CA THR A 487 -25.80 20.65 8.79
C THR A 487 -25.03 20.32 7.50
N ALA A 488 -25.62 20.56 6.33
CA ALA A 488 -25.01 20.27 5.03
C ALA A 488 -23.62 20.91 4.83
N LEU A 489 -23.41 22.14 5.35
CA LEU A 489 -22.12 22.83 5.25
C LEU A 489 -21.02 22.10 6.04
N ILE A 490 -21.35 21.59 7.23
CA ILE A 490 -20.40 20.84 8.07
C ILE A 490 -19.98 19.55 7.35
N LEU A 491 -20.94 18.87 6.72
CA LEU A 491 -20.67 17.68 5.91
C LEU A 491 -19.71 17.99 4.75
N GLN A 492 -19.90 19.11 4.04
CA GLN A 492 -19.07 19.50 2.90
C GLN A 492 -17.69 20.07 3.27
N THR A 493 -17.48 20.47 4.52
CA THR A 493 -16.22 21.10 4.95
C THR A 493 -15.10 20.06 4.95
N SER A 494 -14.07 20.27 4.12
CA SER A 494 -12.85 19.46 4.12
C SER A 494 -12.01 19.75 5.37
N ARG A 495 -11.33 18.71 5.87
CA ARG A 495 -10.36 18.77 6.98
C ARG A 495 -8.91 18.81 6.51
N ASP A 496 -8.67 18.92 5.20
CA ASP A 496 -7.36 18.67 4.60
C ASP A 496 -6.31 19.77 4.87
N GLU A 497 -6.67 20.87 5.55
CA GLU A 497 -5.74 22.00 5.74
C GLU A 497 -4.74 21.86 6.90
N PHE A 498 -4.82 20.86 7.80
CA PHE A 498 -3.95 20.86 9.00
C PHE A 498 -3.50 19.49 9.51
N ILE A 499 -3.35 18.49 8.66
CA ILE A 499 -2.80 17.19 9.09
C ILE A 499 -1.33 17.11 8.66
N GLY A 500 -0.45 17.54 9.57
CA GLY A 500 1.00 17.47 9.40
C GLY A 500 1.45 16.09 8.92
N THR A 501 2.06 16.06 7.73
CA THR A 501 2.54 14.85 7.05
C THR A 501 3.58 14.08 7.86
N GLU A 502 4.25 14.71 8.83
CA GLU A 502 5.28 14.11 9.70
C GLU A 502 4.80 12.97 10.61
N ASN A 503 3.58 13.07 11.16
CA ASN A 503 3.07 12.08 12.11
C ASN A 503 2.90 10.69 11.47
N PHE A 504 2.75 10.67 10.14
CA PHE A 504 2.76 9.46 9.32
C PHE A 504 4.17 8.91 9.08
N TYR A 505 5.14 9.77 8.76
CA TYR A 505 6.52 9.34 8.46
C TYR A 505 7.24 8.77 9.70
N LEU A 506 6.89 9.23 10.91
CA LEU A 506 7.43 8.71 12.17
C LEU A 506 6.60 7.57 12.78
N GLY A 507 5.49 7.17 12.14
CA GLY A 507 4.62 6.10 12.63
C GLY A 507 3.94 6.37 13.98
N LYS A 508 3.93 7.62 14.46
CA LYS A 508 3.40 8.01 15.78
C LYS A 508 1.88 8.01 15.84
N SER A 509 1.24 8.35 14.73
CA SER A 509 -0.23 8.32 14.62
C SER A 509 -0.66 7.59 13.37
N ARG A 510 -1.87 7.05 13.39
CA ARG A 510 -2.55 6.42 12.26
C ARG A 510 -3.76 7.25 11.85
N ARG A 511 -3.99 7.34 10.55
CA ARG A 511 -5.23 7.88 10.01
C ARG A 511 -6.28 6.79 9.91
N ILE A 512 -7.45 7.08 10.43
CA ILE A 512 -8.65 6.26 10.34
C ILE A 512 -9.67 7.04 9.53
N SER A 513 -10.17 6.42 8.47
CA SER A 513 -11.24 7.00 7.64
C SER A 513 -12.59 6.44 8.10
N TYR A 514 -13.66 7.20 7.92
CA TYR A 514 -15.00 6.74 8.30
C TYR A 514 -16.11 7.39 7.48
N ILE A 515 -17.25 6.70 7.46
CA ILE A 515 -18.50 7.11 6.81
C ILE A 515 -19.67 6.39 7.49
N SER A 516 -20.83 7.03 7.57
CA SER A 516 -22.09 6.39 7.98
C SER A 516 -23.26 6.87 7.13
N ASP A 517 -24.40 6.20 7.27
CA ASP A 517 -25.68 6.66 6.71
C ASP A 517 -25.63 6.82 5.19
N LEU A 518 -25.04 5.84 4.49
CA LEU A 518 -24.91 5.83 3.03
C LEU A 518 -26.27 5.70 2.33
N HIS A 519 -27.22 5.00 2.94
CA HIS A 519 -28.61 4.85 2.48
C HIS A 519 -28.73 4.51 0.98
N LEU A 520 -28.09 3.41 0.55
CA LEU A 520 -28.04 3.02 -0.87
C LEU A 520 -29.42 2.90 -1.52
N MET A 521 -30.45 2.50 -0.77
CA MET A 521 -31.82 2.43 -1.29
C MET A 521 -32.37 3.81 -1.70
N HIS A 522 -32.07 4.86 -0.93
CA HIS A 522 -32.39 6.23 -1.29
C HIS A 522 -31.59 6.69 -2.51
N LYS A 523 -30.29 6.38 -2.59
CA LYS A 523 -29.46 6.74 -3.76
C LYS A 523 -29.96 6.07 -5.05
N ILE A 524 -30.36 4.81 -4.97
CA ILE A 524 -30.96 4.06 -6.09
C ILE A 524 -32.26 4.74 -6.56
N MET A 525 -33.11 5.16 -5.62
CA MET A 525 -34.36 5.86 -5.91
C MET A 525 -34.09 7.24 -6.53
N ASP A 526 -33.20 8.04 -5.95
CA ASP A 526 -32.87 9.40 -6.40
C ASP A 526 -32.19 9.41 -7.77
N ALA A 527 -31.27 8.46 -7.99
CA ALA A 527 -30.65 8.23 -9.30
C ALA A 527 -31.64 7.69 -10.34
N LYS A 528 -32.86 7.32 -9.93
CA LYS A 528 -33.92 6.73 -10.76
C LYS A 528 -33.41 5.52 -11.54
N CYS A 529 -32.68 4.64 -10.87
CA CYS A 529 -32.22 3.39 -11.47
C CYS A 529 -33.42 2.58 -11.99
N ARG A 530 -33.36 2.16 -13.26
CA ARG A 530 -34.44 1.41 -13.92
C ARG A 530 -34.04 -0.03 -14.22
N SER A 531 -32.75 -0.35 -14.23
CA SER A 531 -32.23 -1.71 -14.40
C SER A 531 -31.27 -2.10 -13.27
N LYS A 532 -30.93 -3.39 -13.18
CA LYS A 532 -29.92 -3.88 -12.24
C LYS A 532 -28.54 -3.31 -12.56
N GLU A 533 -28.24 -3.14 -13.85
CA GLU A 533 -27.01 -2.54 -14.35
C GLU A 533 -26.85 -1.09 -13.88
N ASP A 534 -27.94 -0.32 -13.79
CA ASP A 534 -27.91 1.04 -13.23
C ASP A 534 -27.50 1.02 -11.76
N VAL A 535 -28.02 0.06 -10.98
CA VAL A 535 -27.66 -0.12 -9.56
C VAL A 535 -26.19 -0.50 -9.43
N ILE A 536 -25.70 -1.45 -10.24
CA ILE A 536 -24.28 -1.85 -10.26
C ILE A 536 -23.39 -0.65 -10.58
N TYR A 537 -23.75 0.15 -11.59
CA TYR A 537 -23.01 1.34 -11.97
C TYR A 537 -22.96 2.38 -10.83
N LEU A 538 -24.10 2.66 -10.19
CA LEU A 538 -24.16 3.58 -9.05
C LEU A 538 -23.31 3.09 -7.88
N VAL A 539 -23.45 1.82 -7.50
CA VAL A 539 -22.69 1.21 -6.40
C VAL A 539 -21.20 1.21 -6.70
N GLN A 540 -20.78 0.88 -7.94
CA GLN A 540 -19.37 0.94 -8.33
C GLN A 540 -18.80 2.35 -8.19
N LYS A 541 -19.51 3.39 -8.62
CA LYS A 541 -19.07 4.78 -8.46
C LYS A 541 -18.85 5.17 -7.00
N ILE A 542 -19.76 4.76 -6.13
CA ILE A 542 -19.65 5.00 -4.69
C ILE A 542 -18.42 4.28 -4.13
N ILE A 543 -18.21 3.01 -4.52
CA ILE A 543 -17.05 2.22 -4.11
C ILE A 543 -15.74 2.84 -4.59
N ASP A 544 -15.67 3.31 -5.83
CA ASP A 544 -14.46 3.93 -6.36
C ASP A 544 -14.08 5.19 -5.57
N ARG A 545 -15.05 6.00 -5.14
CA ARG A 545 -14.81 7.15 -4.26
C ARG A 545 -14.33 6.72 -2.87
N ILE A 546 -15.03 5.79 -2.22
CA ILE A 546 -14.63 5.23 -0.92
C ILE A 546 -13.21 4.65 -0.98
N LEU A 547 -12.87 3.93 -2.05
CA LEU A 547 -11.54 3.35 -2.25
C LEU A 547 -10.49 4.39 -2.61
N CYS A 548 -10.84 5.52 -3.21
CA CYS A 548 -9.88 6.60 -3.45
C CYS A 548 -9.47 7.28 -2.14
N GLU A 549 -10.43 7.54 -1.25
CA GLU A 549 -10.24 8.37 -0.06
C GLU A 549 -9.90 7.58 1.22
N SER A 550 -10.00 6.25 1.19
CA SER A 550 -9.78 5.41 2.37
C SER A 550 -8.31 5.26 2.78
N SER A 551 -8.08 5.31 4.09
CA SER A 551 -6.84 4.89 4.75
C SER A 551 -6.70 3.36 4.87
N GLU A 552 -5.62 2.89 5.50
CA GLU A 552 -5.37 1.46 5.80
C GLU A 552 -6.59 0.81 6.48
N LEU A 553 -7.21 1.52 7.43
CA LEU A 553 -8.42 1.10 8.13
C LEU A 553 -9.54 2.12 7.90
N THR A 554 -10.73 1.63 7.52
CA THR A 554 -11.95 2.43 7.31
C THR A 554 -13.13 1.89 8.13
N LEU A 555 -13.85 2.79 8.81
CA LEU A 555 -15.02 2.47 9.62
C LEU A 555 -16.31 2.77 8.84
N ILE A 556 -17.24 1.80 8.79
CA ILE A 556 -18.56 1.95 8.19
C ILE A 556 -19.61 1.92 9.30
N GLY A 557 -20.14 3.10 9.63
CA GLY A 557 -20.97 3.40 10.80
C GLY A 557 -22.45 3.00 10.71
N GLY A 558 -22.79 1.98 9.92
CA GLY A 558 -24.18 1.51 9.74
C GLY A 558 -25.01 2.33 8.77
N ASP A 559 -26.24 1.87 8.52
CA ASP A 559 -27.17 2.45 7.55
C ASP A 559 -26.57 2.53 6.13
N VAL A 560 -25.99 1.42 5.69
CA VAL A 560 -25.50 1.22 4.32
C VAL A 560 -26.67 0.96 3.38
N SER A 561 -27.58 0.04 3.75
CA SER A 561 -28.74 -0.34 2.93
C SER A 561 -29.81 -1.04 3.75
N ALA A 562 -31.06 -0.63 3.58
CA ALA A 562 -32.21 -1.29 4.18
C ALA A 562 -32.54 -2.66 3.57
N GLU A 563 -32.07 -2.94 2.34
CA GLU A 563 -32.24 -4.22 1.67
C GLU A 563 -30.90 -4.99 1.66
N PHE A 564 -30.94 -6.24 2.12
CA PHE A 564 -29.76 -7.09 2.25
C PHE A 564 -29.13 -7.42 0.89
N SER A 565 -29.93 -7.57 -0.16
CA SER A 565 -29.43 -7.87 -1.51
C SER A 565 -28.50 -6.76 -2.04
N VAL A 566 -28.83 -5.50 -1.75
CA VAL A 566 -28.04 -4.31 -2.13
C VAL A 566 -26.84 -4.15 -1.21
N PHE A 567 -26.99 -4.44 0.09
CA PHE A 567 -25.84 -4.50 1.01
C PHE A 567 -24.83 -5.56 0.56
N GLU A 568 -25.30 -6.75 0.18
CA GLU A 568 -24.49 -7.84 -0.35
C GLU A 568 -23.76 -7.44 -1.64
N LEU A 569 -24.46 -6.78 -2.57
CA LEU A 569 -23.85 -6.26 -3.79
C LEU A 569 -22.71 -5.30 -3.46
N PHE A 570 -22.94 -4.33 -2.56
CA PHE A 570 -21.93 -3.37 -2.13
C PHE A 570 -20.69 -4.06 -1.54
N VAL A 571 -20.87 -4.97 -0.58
CA VAL A 571 -19.77 -5.67 0.09
C VAL A 571 -18.95 -6.51 -0.90
N ARG A 572 -19.61 -7.28 -1.77
CA ARG A 572 -18.93 -8.15 -2.75
C ARG A 572 -18.16 -7.32 -3.78
N MET A 573 -18.74 -6.23 -4.27
CA MET A 573 -18.07 -5.32 -5.20
C MET A 573 -16.90 -4.61 -4.54
N LEU A 574 -17.07 -4.14 -3.30
CA LEU A 574 -15.99 -3.48 -2.54
C LEU A 574 -14.81 -4.44 -2.34
N ARG A 575 -15.07 -5.67 -1.89
CA ARG A 575 -14.02 -6.68 -1.72
C ARG A 575 -13.35 -7.05 -3.04
N LYS A 576 -14.12 -7.23 -4.11
CA LYS A 576 -13.57 -7.53 -5.43
C LYS A 576 -12.60 -6.44 -5.89
N ASN A 577 -12.98 -5.16 -5.79
CA ASN A 577 -12.12 -4.04 -6.18
C ASN A 577 -10.83 -3.98 -5.34
N ILE A 578 -10.89 -4.28 -4.04
CA ILE A 578 -9.70 -4.34 -3.17
C ILE A 578 -8.71 -5.43 -3.64
N VAL A 579 -9.22 -6.62 -4.01
CA VAL A 579 -8.40 -7.74 -4.48
C VAL A 579 -7.82 -7.46 -5.87
N ASP A 580 -8.68 -7.05 -6.81
CA ASP A 580 -8.29 -6.80 -8.20
C ASP A 580 -7.25 -5.67 -8.31
N LYS A 581 -7.32 -4.67 -7.42
CA LYS A 581 -6.38 -3.54 -7.36
C LYS A 581 -5.23 -3.74 -6.34
N HIS A 582 -5.08 -4.93 -5.76
CA HIS A 582 -4.04 -5.28 -4.78
C HIS A 582 -3.91 -4.28 -3.60
N MET A 583 -5.04 -3.79 -3.09
CA MET A 583 -5.06 -2.77 -2.04
C MET A 583 -4.95 -3.40 -0.63
N GLY A 584 -4.03 -2.91 0.20
CA GLY A 584 -3.88 -3.30 1.61
C GLY A 584 -4.90 -2.63 2.55
N LYS A 585 -6.19 -2.63 2.20
CA LYS A 585 -7.25 -1.90 2.93
C LYS A 585 -8.15 -2.82 3.75
N GLN A 586 -8.50 -2.39 4.95
CA GLN A 586 -9.36 -3.11 5.90
C GLN A 586 -10.61 -2.28 6.25
N PHE A 587 -11.75 -2.96 6.35
CA PHE A 587 -13.04 -2.34 6.63
C PHE A 587 -13.70 -2.99 7.86
N ILE A 588 -14.16 -2.14 8.79
CA ILE A 588 -14.92 -2.55 9.97
C ILE A 588 -16.31 -1.94 9.88
N PHE A 589 -17.32 -2.80 9.94
CA PHE A 589 -18.72 -2.43 9.88
C PHE A 589 -19.37 -2.53 11.26
N ILE A 590 -20.34 -1.66 11.49
CA ILE A 590 -21.45 -1.89 12.42
C ILE A 590 -22.76 -1.83 11.61
N LEU A 591 -23.85 -2.32 12.19
CA LEU A 591 -25.19 -2.16 11.61
C LEU A 591 -25.82 -0.86 12.11
N GLY A 592 -26.72 -0.29 11.31
CA GLY A 592 -27.68 0.72 11.72
C GLY A 592 -29.09 0.15 11.86
N ASN A 593 -30.08 1.02 12.05
CA ASN A 593 -31.46 0.58 12.20
C ASN A 593 -32.07 0.14 10.87
N HIS A 594 -31.62 0.67 9.73
CA HIS A 594 -32.16 0.31 8.41
C HIS A 594 -31.83 -1.12 8.00
N GLU A 595 -30.65 -1.63 8.36
CA GLU A 595 -30.27 -3.03 8.12
C GLU A 595 -31.22 -4.06 8.79
N LEU A 596 -32.05 -3.61 9.74
CA LEU A 596 -33.02 -4.45 10.46
C LEU A 596 -34.41 -4.48 9.78
N TRP A 597 -34.72 -3.57 8.85
CA TRP A 597 -36.08 -3.34 8.37
C TRP A 597 -36.67 -4.47 7.52
N GLU A 598 -35.83 -5.19 6.77
CA GLU A 598 -36.26 -6.29 5.89
C GLU A 598 -36.68 -7.56 6.67
N PHE A 599 -36.48 -7.59 7.99
CA PHE A 599 -36.49 -8.83 8.78
C PHE A 599 -37.50 -8.86 9.95
N PRO A 600 -38.79 -8.54 9.74
CA PRO A 600 -39.77 -8.44 10.83
C PRO A 600 -40.01 -9.75 11.61
N ASN A 601 -39.63 -10.90 11.03
CA ASN A 601 -39.83 -12.23 11.62
C ASN A 601 -38.53 -12.89 12.13
N PHE A 602 -37.40 -12.18 12.13
CA PHE A 602 -36.13 -12.70 12.62
C PHE A 602 -35.77 -12.09 13.96
N THR A 603 -35.10 -12.86 14.80
CA THR A 603 -34.46 -12.32 16.00
C THR A 603 -33.23 -11.51 15.62
N LEU A 604 -32.87 -10.52 16.46
CA LEU A 604 -31.68 -9.69 16.25
C LEU A 604 -30.42 -10.53 16.01
N ASP A 605 -30.19 -11.56 16.82
CA ASP A 605 -29.02 -12.44 16.68
C ASP A 605 -28.95 -13.11 15.29
N LYS A 606 -30.08 -13.55 14.74
CA LYS A 606 -30.13 -14.15 13.39
C LYS A 606 -29.82 -13.14 12.29
N ILE A 607 -30.28 -11.90 12.46
CA ILE A 607 -29.99 -10.80 11.52
C ILE A 607 -28.49 -10.49 11.56
N VAL A 608 -27.92 -10.31 12.76
CA VAL A 608 -26.49 -10.05 12.96
C VAL A 608 -25.63 -11.17 12.38
N GLU A 609 -25.98 -12.44 12.61
CA GLU A 609 -25.25 -13.59 12.04
C GLU A 609 -25.27 -13.57 10.50
N LYS A 610 -26.42 -13.22 9.90
CA LYS A 610 -26.56 -13.12 8.44
C LYS A 610 -25.59 -12.09 7.84
N TYR A 611 -25.49 -10.89 8.41
CA TYR A 611 -24.53 -9.87 7.96
C TYR A 611 -23.07 -10.27 8.30
N ARG A 612 -22.84 -10.86 9.47
CA ARG A 612 -21.51 -11.31 9.92
C ARG A 612 -20.94 -12.35 8.96
N LYS A 613 -21.76 -13.32 8.54
CA LYS A 613 -21.36 -14.36 7.57
C LYS A 613 -20.92 -13.73 6.25
N LEU A 614 -21.72 -12.83 5.69
CA LEU A 614 -21.40 -12.12 4.45
C LEU A 614 -20.08 -11.35 4.55
N LEU A 615 -19.89 -10.56 5.61
CA LEU A 615 -18.68 -9.75 5.80
C LEU A 615 -17.44 -10.63 6.02
N LYS A 616 -17.56 -11.70 6.80
CA LYS A 616 -16.49 -12.67 7.04
C LYS A 616 -16.05 -13.39 5.77
N GLU A 617 -17.00 -13.84 4.93
CA GLU A 617 -16.71 -14.43 3.62
C GLU A 617 -15.95 -13.47 2.68
N ASN A 618 -16.06 -12.16 2.94
CA ASN A 618 -15.38 -11.11 2.18
C ASN A 618 -14.17 -10.51 2.92
N ASN A 619 -13.65 -11.15 3.97
CA ASN A 619 -12.51 -10.68 4.78
C ASN A 619 -12.71 -9.27 5.37
N MET A 620 -13.93 -8.97 5.81
CA MET A 620 -14.31 -7.73 6.51
C MET A 620 -14.87 -8.08 7.90
N TYR A 621 -14.93 -7.09 8.79
CA TYR A 621 -15.34 -7.30 10.18
C TYR A 621 -16.69 -6.67 10.45
N LEU A 622 -17.50 -7.33 11.28
CA LEU A 622 -18.74 -6.77 11.85
C LEU A 622 -18.59 -6.72 13.37
N LEU A 623 -18.89 -5.58 13.98
CA LEU A 623 -18.97 -5.42 15.43
C LEU A 623 -20.43 -5.23 15.86
N HIS A 624 -20.84 -5.98 16.88
CA HIS A 624 -22.17 -5.84 17.50
C HIS A 624 -22.08 -6.12 19.01
N ASN A 625 -21.79 -5.07 19.79
CA ASN A 625 -21.47 -5.13 21.22
C ASN A 625 -20.18 -5.91 21.48
N GLU A 626 -19.18 -5.69 20.64
CA GLU A 626 -17.93 -6.46 20.61
C GLU A 626 -16.72 -5.54 20.62
N LEU A 627 -15.59 -6.08 21.08
CA LEU A 627 -14.31 -5.37 21.14
C LEU A 627 -13.37 -5.91 20.07
N PHE A 628 -13.03 -5.08 19.10
CA PHE A 628 -11.96 -5.32 18.15
C PHE A 628 -10.65 -4.76 18.69
N TYR A 629 -9.54 -5.46 18.49
CA TYR A 629 -8.21 -4.90 18.76
C TYR A 629 -7.17 -5.40 17.77
N ARG A 630 -6.13 -4.58 17.57
CA ARG A 630 -4.96 -4.92 16.75
C ARG A 630 -3.69 -4.81 17.59
N ASN A 631 -2.87 -5.85 17.57
CA ASN A 631 -1.59 -5.87 18.29
C ASN A 631 -0.41 -5.41 17.42
N GLU A 632 0.79 -5.37 18.03
CA GLU A 632 2.08 -5.11 17.35
C GLU A 632 2.31 -5.98 16.11
N HIS A 633 1.99 -7.26 16.21
CA HIS A 633 2.22 -8.25 15.16
C HIS A 633 1.14 -8.25 14.07
N ALA A 634 0.30 -7.20 14.07
CA ALA A 634 -0.81 -7.01 13.14
C ALA A 634 -1.89 -8.10 13.15
N ASP A 635 -2.01 -8.88 14.23
CA ASP A 635 -3.18 -9.75 14.44
C ASP A 635 -4.39 -8.88 14.82
N ALA A 636 -5.39 -8.89 13.96
CA ALA A 636 -6.71 -8.33 14.27
C ALA A 636 -7.58 -9.40 14.94
N LYS A 637 -8.10 -9.12 16.13
CA LYS A 637 -8.94 -10.06 16.91
C LYS A 637 -10.22 -9.35 17.38
N ILE A 638 -11.30 -10.14 17.51
CA ILE A 638 -12.57 -9.70 18.07
C ILE A 638 -12.83 -10.52 19.34
N ILE A 639 -13.21 -9.84 20.42
CA ILE A 639 -13.73 -10.45 21.65
C ILE A 639 -15.25 -10.25 21.65
N SER A 640 -15.99 -11.36 21.71
CA SER A 640 -17.45 -11.34 21.64
C SER A 640 -18.08 -10.75 22.91
N TYR A 641 -19.35 -10.31 22.81
CA TYR A 641 -20.13 -9.85 23.95
C TYR A 641 -20.12 -10.87 25.12
N ASN A 642 -20.37 -12.15 24.83
CA ASN A 642 -20.45 -13.20 25.84
C ASN A 642 -19.11 -13.43 26.55
N GLU A 643 -18.00 -13.45 25.80
CA GLU A 643 -16.66 -13.54 26.36
C GLU A 643 -16.35 -12.34 27.25
N LEU A 644 -16.61 -11.12 26.75
CA LEU A 644 -16.38 -9.91 27.51
C LEU A 644 -17.19 -9.88 28.81
N CYS A 645 -18.43 -10.37 28.81
CA CYS A 645 -19.24 -10.47 30.03
C CYS A 645 -18.62 -11.44 31.06
N GLN A 646 -18.12 -12.59 30.61
CA GLN A 646 -17.60 -13.66 31.47
C GLN A 646 -16.16 -13.40 31.97
N MET A 647 -15.34 -12.72 31.18
CA MET A 647 -13.94 -12.46 31.52
C MET A 647 -13.80 -11.50 32.71
N ARG A 648 -12.77 -11.71 33.53
CA ARG A 648 -12.39 -10.74 34.56
C ARG A 648 -11.67 -9.57 33.90
N ASN A 649 -11.78 -8.38 34.51
CA ASN A 649 -11.12 -7.18 33.99
C ASN A 649 -9.61 -7.37 33.82
N THR A 650 -8.95 -8.13 34.70
CA THR A 650 -7.52 -8.45 34.61
C THR A 650 -7.18 -9.26 33.37
N ASP A 651 -8.04 -10.18 32.96
CA ASP A 651 -7.81 -11.06 31.81
C ASP A 651 -7.95 -10.25 30.50
N ILE A 652 -8.94 -9.33 30.46
CA ILE A 652 -9.12 -8.40 29.35
C ILE A 652 -7.91 -7.45 29.25
N SER A 653 -7.46 -6.88 30.37
CA SER A 653 -6.28 -6.00 30.39
C SER A 653 -5.02 -6.70 29.87
N GLU A 654 -4.79 -7.97 30.22
CA GLU A 654 -3.64 -8.73 29.73
C GLU A 654 -3.75 -9.01 28.22
N MET A 655 -4.94 -9.34 27.70
CA MET A 655 -5.16 -9.52 26.26
C MET A 655 -4.89 -8.25 25.45
N LEU A 656 -5.23 -7.08 26.00
CA LEU A 656 -5.04 -5.78 25.38
C LEU A 656 -3.66 -5.15 25.69
N ARG A 657 -2.78 -5.87 26.37
CA ARG A 657 -1.49 -5.35 26.84
C ARG A 657 -0.65 -4.74 25.71
N TRP A 658 -0.62 -5.41 24.56
CA TRP A 658 0.11 -4.99 23.34
C TRP A 658 -0.80 -4.42 22.23
N ALA A 659 -2.03 -4.01 22.57
CA ALA A 659 -2.95 -3.47 21.59
C ALA A 659 -2.53 -2.04 21.17
N ARG A 660 -2.28 -1.85 19.88
CA ARG A 660 -2.05 -0.54 19.24
C ARG A 660 -3.35 0.23 19.01
N LEU A 661 -4.45 -0.50 18.83
CA LEU A 661 -5.76 0.04 18.54
C LEU A 661 -6.83 -0.84 19.17
N VAL A 662 -7.83 -0.20 19.76
CA VAL A 662 -9.02 -0.87 20.29
C VAL A 662 -10.26 -0.16 19.77
N ILE A 663 -11.25 -0.92 19.30
CA ILE A 663 -12.53 -0.40 18.82
C ILE A 663 -13.64 -1.18 19.52
N PHE A 664 -14.46 -0.49 20.30
CA PHE A 664 -15.69 -1.05 20.85
C PHE A 664 -16.86 -0.56 20.00
N GLY A 665 -17.66 -1.48 19.45
CA GLY A 665 -18.72 -1.06 18.54
C GLY A 665 -19.97 -1.93 18.47
N GLY A 666 -21.05 -1.31 18.00
CA GLY A 666 -22.37 -1.91 17.85
C GLY A 666 -23.43 -0.89 17.44
N ILE A 667 -24.71 -1.28 17.45
CA ILE A 667 -25.81 -0.38 17.08
C ILE A 667 -25.98 0.72 18.14
N GLY A 668 -25.81 0.39 19.43
CA GLY A 668 -26.13 1.26 20.57
C GLY A 668 -27.61 1.20 20.96
N PHE A 669 -28.53 1.21 19.99
CA PHE A 669 -29.98 1.34 20.17
C PHE A 669 -30.41 2.63 20.92
N SER A 670 -31.68 3.00 20.85
CA SER A 670 -32.19 4.28 21.38
C SER A 670 -33.10 4.12 22.61
N GLY A 671 -32.69 3.24 23.52
CA GLY A 671 -33.38 2.94 24.77
C GLY A 671 -33.58 4.13 25.70
N TYR A 672 -32.65 5.10 25.71
CA TYR A 672 -32.76 6.32 26.52
C TYR A 672 -33.39 7.50 25.77
N ASN A 673 -33.62 7.39 24.46
CA ASN A 673 -34.32 8.41 23.70
C ASN A 673 -35.84 8.28 23.89
N GLU A 674 -36.49 9.31 24.43
CA GLU A 674 -37.95 9.29 24.67
C GLU A 674 -38.76 9.62 23.41
N LYS A 675 -38.17 10.28 22.42
CA LYS A 675 -38.87 10.82 21.24
C LYS A 675 -38.61 10.02 19.97
N PHE A 676 -37.35 9.66 19.72
CA PHE A 676 -36.88 9.00 18.50
C PHE A 676 -36.46 7.56 18.79
N ASN A 677 -37.45 6.68 18.96
CA ASN A 677 -37.26 5.30 19.43
C ASN A 677 -38.16 4.29 18.69
N ALA A 678 -38.18 3.03 19.15
CA ALA A 678 -38.97 1.97 18.53
C ALA A 678 -40.48 2.32 18.36
N ASN A 679 -41.09 3.11 19.25
CA ASN A 679 -42.52 3.42 19.20
C ASN A 679 -42.92 4.27 17.98
N ILE A 680 -42.00 5.05 17.42
CA ILE A 680 -42.23 5.82 16.18
C ILE A 680 -41.95 5.00 14.90
N GLY A 681 -41.60 3.73 15.08
CA GLY A 681 -41.29 2.77 14.01
C GLY A 681 -39.84 2.81 13.55
N LEU A 682 -38.90 3.22 14.40
CA LEU A 682 -37.46 3.33 14.08
C LEU A 682 -36.83 2.02 13.57
N TYR A 683 -37.27 0.89 14.14
CA TYR A 683 -36.85 -0.46 13.77
C TYR A 683 -37.98 -1.27 13.11
N ARG A 684 -39.03 -0.58 12.65
CA ARG A 684 -40.24 -1.19 12.07
C ARG A 684 -40.84 -2.25 12.99
N ASN A 685 -41.16 -3.42 12.45
CA ASN A 685 -41.75 -4.54 13.20
C ASN A 685 -40.68 -5.51 13.72
N THR A 686 -39.40 -5.20 13.55
CA THR A 686 -38.29 -6.11 13.90
C THR A 686 -37.91 -6.02 15.38
N ILE A 687 -37.89 -4.81 15.94
CA ILE A 687 -37.55 -4.55 17.34
C ILE A 687 -38.62 -3.66 17.97
N ASP A 688 -39.23 -4.13 19.05
CA ASP A 688 -40.13 -3.34 19.87
C ASP A 688 -39.38 -2.53 20.94
N ARG A 689 -40.10 -1.63 21.62
CA ARG A 689 -39.53 -0.77 22.66
C ARG A 689 -38.92 -1.55 23.83
N THR A 690 -39.48 -2.71 24.18
CA THR A 690 -38.97 -3.52 25.29
C THR A 690 -37.60 -4.11 24.95
N VAL A 691 -37.48 -4.65 23.74
CA VAL A 691 -36.22 -5.22 23.23
C VAL A 691 -35.18 -4.12 23.02
N GLU A 692 -35.54 -2.98 22.42
CA GLU A 692 -34.65 -1.83 22.24
C GLU A 692 -34.01 -1.34 23.57
N ILE A 693 -34.83 -1.14 24.61
CA ILE A 693 -34.33 -0.73 25.93
C ILE A 693 -33.37 -1.78 26.50
N LYS A 694 -33.68 -3.06 26.33
CA LYS A 694 -32.84 -4.16 26.80
C LYS A 694 -31.49 -4.17 26.08
N GLU A 695 -31.47 -4.03 24.76
CA GLU A 695 -30.23 -4.02 23.98
C GLU A 695 -29.38 -2.78 24.27
N SER A 696 -29.99 -1.62 24.49
CA SER A 696 -29.28 -0.39 24.90
C SER A 696 -28.56 -0.59 26.24
N LYS A 697 -29.25 -1.19 27.22
CA LYS A 697 -28.67 -1.50 28.54
C LYS A 697 -27.53 -2.51 28.47
N LYS A 698 -27.56 -3.47 27.54
CA LYS A 698 -26.43 -4.40 27.33
C LYS A 698 -25.19 -3.65 26.87
N PHE A 699 -25.32 -2.76 25.89
CA PHE A 699 -24.20 -1.98 25.38
C PHE A 699 -23.63 -1.06 26.47
N GLU A 700 -24.49 -0.32 27.17
CA GLU A 700 -24.09 0.55 28.28
C GLU A 700 -23.39 -0.21 29.42
N SER A 701 -23.93 -1.35 29.84
CA SER A 701 -23.33 -2.16 30.91
C SER A 701 -21.92 -2.62 30.54
N LEU A 702 -21.73 -3.03 29.29
CA LEU A 702 -20.43 -3.46 28.80
C LEU A 702 -19.46 -2.28 28.65
N TYR A 703 -19.93 -1.14 28.13
CA TYR A 703 -19.14 0.10 28.07
C TYR A 703 -18.63 0.51 29.47
N ASN A 704 -19.51 0.52 30.47
CA ASN A 704 -19.16 0.86 31.85
C ASN A 704 -18.18 -0.13 32.48
N LYS A 705 -18.24 -1.41 32.11
CA LYS A 705 -17.25 -2.42 32.53
C LYS A 705 -15.87 -2.14 31.92
N LEU A 706 -15.82 -1.70 30.67
CA LEU A 706 -14.59 -1.56 29.88
C LEU A 706 -13.89 -0.21 30.06
N ILE A 707 -14.59 0.85 30.46
CA ILE A 707 -14.07 2.23 30.48
C ILE A 707 -12.70 2.36 31.17
N ASN A 708 -12.53 1.74 32.35
CA ASN A 708 -11.28 1.81 33.10
C ASN A 708 -10.15 0.99 32.45
N ILE A 709 -10.49 -0.09 31.74
CA ILE A 709 -9.51 -0.96 31.05
C ILE A 709 -8.97 -0.25 29.80
N LEU A 710 -9.84 0.48 29.11
CA LEU A 710 -9.55 1.14 27.85
C LEU A 710 -8.93 2.53 28.00
N ASN A 711 -8.93 3.10 29.22
CA ASN A 711 -8.44 4.44 29.54
C ASN A 711 -6.99 4.72 29.09
N ASP A 712 -6.14 3.70 29.03
CA ASP A 712 -4.73 3.82 28.62
C ASP A 712 -4.47 3.14 27.28
N LYS A 713 -5.49 3.06 26.43
CA LYS A 713 -5.47 2.47 25.09
C LYS A 713 -5.99 3.46 24.06
N ASN A 714 -5.50 3.34 22.84
CA ASN A 714 -6.00 4.07 21.68
C ASN A 714 -7.38 3.54 21.30
N THR A 715 -8.41 4.15 21.90
CA THR A 715 -9.76 3.58 21.93
C THR A 715 -10.72 4.39 21.07
N ILE A 716 -11.45 3.67 20.20
CA ILE A 716 -12.56 4.21 19.41
C ILE A 716 -13.86 3.56 19.90
N ILE A 717 -14.87 4.39 20.16
CA ILE A 717 -16.25 3.96 20.40
C ILE A 717 -17.02 4.20 19.11
N LEU A 718 -17.40 3.12 18.42
CA LEU A 718 -18.08 3.15 17.13
C LEU A 718 -19.53 2.68 17.30
N THR A 719 -20.49 3.60 17.33
CA THR A 719 -21.91 3.28 17.46
C THR A 719 -22.73 3.87 16.33
N HIS A 720 -23.82 3.23 15.94
CA HIS A 720 -24.69 3.87 14.95
C HIS A 720 -25.52 4.97 15.63
N MET A 721 -26.15 4.64 16.75
CA MET A 721 -26.87 5.60 17.60
C MET A 721 -25.89 6.50 18.36
N PRO A 722 -26.19 7.81 18.53
CA PRO A 722 -25.38 8.71 19.35
C PRO A 722 -25.37 8.28 20.82
N LYS A 723 -24.38 8.75 21.59
CA LYS A 723 -24.18 8.32 22.99
C LYS A 723 -25.39 8.53 23.89
N GLU A 724 -26.09 9.65 23.72
CA GLU A 724 -27.29 10.01 24.49
C GLU A 724 -28.46 9.03 24.29
N ASP A 725 -28.47 8.27 23.19
CA ASP A 725 -29.53 7.31 22.88
C ASP A 725 -29.34 5.99 23.65
N TRP A 726 -28.09 5.59 23.89
CA TRP A 726 -27.76 4.29 24.48
C TRP A 726 -27.17 4.36 25.88
N SER A 727 -26.82 5.54 26.40
CA SER A 727 -26.37 5.71 27.78
C SER A 727 -27.13 6.79 28.54
N MET A 728 -27.44 6.52 29.80
CA MET A 728 -28.03 7.47 30.74
C MET A 728 -27.07 8.63 31.05
N ASN A 729 -25.76 8.34 31.07
CA ASN A 729 -24.74 9.38 31.16
C ASN A 729 -24.42 9.86 29.74
N SER A 730 -24.68 11.12 29.41
CA SER A 730 -24.36 11.69 28.10
C SER A 730 -22.92 12.20 27.99
N ASP A 731 -22.17 12.30 29.10
CA ASP A 731 -20.80 12.82 29.10
C ASP A 731 -19.84 11.91 28.33
N TYR A 732 -18.96 12.53 27.57
CA TYR A 732 -17.94 11.84 26.79
C TYR A 732 -16.67 11.64 27.61
N HIS A 733 -16.00 10.51 27.45
CA HIS A 733 -14.74 10.23 28.12
C HIS A 733 -13.57 10.88 27.36
N GLY A 734 -12.82 11.78 28.02
CA GLY A 734 -11.80 12.65 27.41
C GLY A 734 -10.51 11.97 26.90
N LYS A 735 -10.52 10.65 26.71
CA LYS A 735 -9.41 9.88 26.09
C LYS A 735 -9.88 8.99 24.95
N PHE A 736 -11.18 8.95 24.68
CA PHE A 736 -11.77 8.09 23.66
C PHE A 736 -12.17 8.92 22.46
N VAL A 737 -12.11 8.30 21.28
CA VAL A 737 -12.66 8.85 20.06
C VAL A 737 -14.05 8.28 19.84
N TYR A 738 -15.07 9.12 19.75
CA TYR A 738 -16.44 8.70 19.51
C TYR A 738 -16.81 8.94 18.05
N VAL A 739 -17.25 7.88 17.37
CA VAL A 739 -17.71 7.93 15.98
C VAL A 739 -19.15 7.44 15.94
N SER A 740 -20.08 8.25 15.43
CA SER A 740 -21.49 7.87 15.36
C SER A 740 -22.27 8.45 14.18
N GLY A 741 -23.43 7.85 13.88
CA GLY A 741 -24.30 8.21 12.78
C GLY A 741 -25.75 8.54 13.19
N HIS A 742 -26.70 8.04 12.41
CA HIS A 742 -28.14 7.97 12.66
C HIS A 742 -28.94 9.28 12.51
N THR A 743 -28.48 10.35 13.14
CA THR A 743 -29.26 11.60 13.31
C THR A 743 -29.33 12.47 12.05
N HIS A 744 -28.40 12.25 11.12
CA HIS A 744 -28.03 13.09 9.96
C HIS A 744 -27.72 14.53 10.36
N LYS A 745 -27.46 14.75 11.64
CA LYS A 745 -27.01 16.01 12.21
C LYS A 745 -25.49 15.93 12.27
N ASN A 746 -24.83 16.50 11.26
CA ASN A 746 -23.38 16.46 11.18
C ASN A 746 -22.76 17.34 12.27
N ILE A 747 -22.05 16.72 13.22
CA ILE A 747 -21.42 17.37 14.37
C ILE A 747 -19.97 16.90 14.48
N PHE A 748 -19.06 17.87 14.60
CA PHE A 748 -17.63 17.64 14.80
C PHE A 748 -17.15 18.44 16.01
N PHE A 749 -16.38 17.80 16.88
CA PHE A 749 -15.68 18.45 17.99
C PHE A 749 -14.42 17.66 18.33
N ASP A 750 -13.23 18.28 18.28
CA ASP A 750 -11.98 17.69 18.75
C ASP A 750 -11.08 18.79 19.31
N ASP A 751 -10.93 18.82 20.64
CA ASP A 751 -10.01 19.73 21.36
C ASP A 751 -8.77 18.99 21.90
N GLY A 752 -8.58 17.73 21.50
CA GLY A 752 -7.55 16.84 22.01
C GLY A 752 -7.94 16.04 23.25
N GLU A 753 -8.95 16.46 24.02
CA GLU A 753 -9.51 15.70 25.15
C GLU A 753 -10.84 15.07 24.75
N GLN A 754 -11.84 15.87 24.43
CA GLN A 754 -13.13 15.39 23.93
C GLN A 754 -13.09 15.32 22.40
N ARG A 755 -13.31 14.11 21.87
CA ARG A 755 -13.13 13.79 20.45
C ARG A 755 -14.36 13.12 19.86
N ILE A 756 -15.19 13.88 19.14
CA ILE A 756 -16.50 13.50 18.61
C ILE A 756 -16.51 13.69 17.09
N TYR A 757 -16.79 12.59 16.39
CA TYR A 757 -16.76 12.46 14.95
C TYR A 757 -18.08 11.91 14.44
N ALA A 758 -19.07 12.80 14.31
CA ALA A 758 -20.41 12.48 13.80
C ALA A 758 -20.77 13.40 12.62
N ASP A 759 -19.77 13.85 11.86
CA ASP A 759 -19.88 14.85 10.78
C ASP A 759 -19.70 14.28 9.37
N ASN A 760 -19.73 12.95 9.23
CA ASN A 760 -19.77 12.28 7.93
C ASN A 760 -20.95 11.30 7.78
N GLN A 761 -22.12 11.78 8.20
CA GLN A 761 -23.41 11.12 8.00
C GLN A 761 -23.95 11.59 6.64
N ILE A 762 -23.84 10.75 5.61
CA ILE A 762 -24.18 11.16 4.23
C ILE A 762 -25.66 11.52 4.12
N GLY A 763 -26.52 10.72 4.74
CA GLY A 763 -27.95 10.98 4.84
C GLY A 763 -28.75 10.55 3.61
N TYR A 764 -30.03 10.92 3.55
CA TYR A 764 -30.94 10.41 2.52
C TYR A 764 -30.70 11.03 1.15
N ASN A 765 -30.51 12.34 1.07
CA ASN A 765 -30.58 13.10 -0.18
C ASN A 765 -29.21 13.50 -0.76
N ASN A 766 -28.16 13.53 0.07
CA ASN A 766 -26.83 13.90 -0.41
C ASN A 766 -26.26 12.86 -1.38
N GLN A 767 -25.87 13.30 -2.58
CA GLN A 767 -25.29 12.44 -3.61
C GLN A 767 -23.75 12.42 -3.57
N ASP A 768 -23.14 13.38 -2.86
CA ASP A 768 -21.69 13.51 -2.80
C ASP A 768 -21.10 12.65 -1.69
N VAL A 769 -20.97 11.36 -2.00
CA VAL A 769 -20.32 10.41 -1.09
C VAL A 769 -18.83 10.68 -1.04
N HIS A 770 -18.33 10.92 0.17
CA HIS A 770 -16.92 11.07 0.50
C HIS A 770 -16.65 10.50 1.89
N LEU A 771 -15.38 10.23 2.19
CA LEU A 771 -14.89 9.84 3.50
C LEU A 771 -14.33 11.07 4.22
N LYS A 772 -14.43 11.04 5.54
CA LYS A 772 -13.62 11.91 6.38
C LYS A 772 -12.73 11.07 7.28
N ASN A 773 -11.76 11.72 7.91
CA ASN A 773 -10.71 11.00 8.63
C ASN A 773 -10.21 11.74 9.87
N PHE A 774 -9.62 10.99 10.79
CA PHE A 774 -8.98 11.51 11.99
C PHE A 774 -7.70 10.76 12.30
N LEU A 775 -6.83 11.37 13.12
CA LEU A 775 -5.63 10.73 13.64
C LEU A 775 -5.90 10.09 15.00
N ILE A 776 -5.35 8.89 15.19
CA ILE A 776 -5.25 8.26 16.49
C ILE A 776 -3.80 7.89 16.76
N ASP A 777 -3.37 7.98 18.02
CA ASP A 777 -2.04 7.55 18.38
C ASP A 777 -1.85 6.07 18.02
N ASN A 778 -0.61 5.74 17.68
CA ASN A 778 -0.22 4.39 17.30
C ASN A 778 0.67 3.75 18.35
N ASP A 779 1.02 4.46 19.42
CA ASP A 779 1.86 3.92 20.49
C ASP A 779 1.06 3.06 21.47
N TYR A 780 1.73 2.21 22.24
CA TYR A 780 1.14 1.56 23.40
C TYR A 780 2.20 1.41 24.51
N ASP A 781 1.72 1.23 25.72
CA ASP A 781 2.54 0.91 26.88
C ASP A 781 2.12 -0.43 27.47
N CYS A 782 2.95 -1.46 27.25
CA CYS A 782 2.71 -2.81 27.78
C CYS A 782 2.98 -2.92 29.29
N PHE A 783 3.48 -1.88 29.94
CA PHE A 783 3.74 -1.83 31.38
C PHE A 783 2.87 -0.79 32.11
N SER A 784 1.89 -0.17 31.43
CA SER A 784 1.06 0.89 32.01
C SER A 784 0.37 0.46 33.32
N SER A 785 -0.09 -0.79 33.37
CA SER A 785 -0.77 -1.39 34.53
C SER A 785 0.15 -1.70 35.72
N TYR A 786 1.48 -1.66 35.54
CA TYR A 786 2.42 -1.91 36.61
C TYR A 786 2.40 -0.74 37.60
N LYS A 787 2.48 -1.02 38.89
CA LYS A 787 2.69 0.03 39.89
C LYS A 787 4.13 0.54 39.83
N ASP A 788 4.40 1.62 40.55
CA ASP A 788 5.77 2.09 40.72
C ASP A 788 6.59 1.03 41.47
N GLY A 789 7.77 0.72 40.96
CA GLY A 789 8.62 -0.33 41.52
C GLY A 789 9.76 -0.77 40.61
N ILE A 790 10.47 -1.81 41.07
CA ILE A 790 11.57 -2.46 40.37
C ILE A 790 11.14 -3.86 39.96
N TYR A 791 11.15 -4.13 38.66
CA TYR A 791 10.67 -5.38 38.08
C TYR A 791 11.79 -6.05 37.30
N LYS A 792 11.84 -7.38 37.35
CA LYS A 792 12.65 -8.15 36.40
C LYS A 792 11.82 -8.40 35.16
N ILE A 793 12.38 -8.10 34.00
CA ILE A 793 11.72 -8.29 32.71
C ILE A 793 12.62 -9.09 31.77
N THR A 794 12.02 -9.61 30.71
CA THR A 794 12.72 -10.32 29.63
C THR A 794 13.24 -9.37 28.55
N SER A 795 14.14 -9.85 27.69
CA SER A 795 14.54 -9.11 26.48
C SER A 795 13.35 -8.82 25.57
N GLN A 796 12.41 -9.76 25.45
CA GLN A 796 11.25 -9.62 24.59
C GLN A 796 10.33 -8.52 25.11
N GLU A 797 10.01 -8.49 26.41
CA GLU A 797 9.18 -7.43 26.99
C GLU A 797 9.82 -6.04 26.84
N TYR A 798 11.15 -5.93 26.91
CA TYR A 798 11.84 -4.68 26.63
C TYR A 798 11.69 -4.26 25.16
N GLN A 799 11.86 -5.19 24.22
CA GLN A 799 11.63 -4.93 22.80
C GLN A 799 10.18 -4.50 22.56
N ASP A 800 9.20 -5.26 23.07
CA ASP A 800 7.77 -4.99 22.91
C ASP A 800 7.40 -3.60 23.43
N PHE A 801 7.97 -3.16 24.55
CA PHE A 801 7.77 -1.81 25.07
C PHE A 801 8.34 -0.74 24.14
N MET A 802 9.56 -0.92 23.66
CA MET A 802 10.23 0.05 22.77
C MET A 802 9.52 0.13 21.41
N HIS A 803 9.09 -1.00 20.86
CA HIS A 803 8.23 -1.08 19.68
C HIS A 803 6.88 -0.40 19.92
N GLY A 804 6.28 -0.62 21.09
CA GLY A 804 5.08 0.07 21.54
C GLY A 804 5.24 1.58 21.55
N LYS A 805 6.41 2.11 21.89
CA LYS A 805 6.72 3.55 21.80
C LYS A 805 7.13 4.03 20.41
N ASN A 806 6.97 3.21 19.38
CA ASN A 806 7.41 3.47 18.00
C ASN A 806 8.91 3.75 17.89
N ILE A 807 9.72 3.16 18.79
CA ILE A 807 11.17 3.33 18.81
C ILE A 807 11.82 2.12 18.18
N GLN A 808 12.37 2.30 16.98
CA GLN A 808 13.19 1.28 16.35
C GLN A 808 14.44 1.00 17.19
N MET A 809 14.71 -0.27 17.44
CA MET A 809 15.90 -0.71 18.14
C MET A 809 16.37 -2.09 17.66
N THR A 810 17.66 -2.37 17.82
CA THR A 810 18.21 -3.72 17.66
C THR A 810 18.72 -4.20 19.01
N PHE A 811 18.17 -5.29 19.53
CA PHE A 811 18.51 -5.84 20.84
C PHE A 811 18.66 -7.36 20.81
N THR A 812 19.76 -7.84 20.22
CA THR A 812 20.04 -9.28 20.02
C THR A 812 21.00 -9.87 21.04
N ARG A 813 21.36 -9.12 22.09
CA ARG A 813 22.37 -9.53 23.07
C ARG A 813 21.78 -10.44 24.15
N ASP A 814 22.57 -11.41 24.58
CA ASP A 814 22.25 -12.20 25.77
C ASP A 814 22.45 -11.35 27.04
N ILE A 815 21.35 -11.15 27.77
CA ILE A 815 21.33 -10.46 29.06
C ILE A 815 21.22 -11.47 30.21
N TYR A 816 21.85 -11.19 31.34
CA TYR A 816 21.72 -12.05 32.52
C TYR A 816 20.48 -11.69 33.35
N VAL A 817 20.39 -10.46 33.84
CA VAL A 817 19.18 -9.93 34.48
C VAL A 817 18.92 -8.53 33.93
N LEU A 818 17.69 -8.26 33.53
CA LEU A 818 17.22 -6.93 33.12
C LEU A 818 16.16 -6.43 34.09
N TYR A 819 16.40 -5.25 34.65
CA TYR A 819 15.48 -4.55 35.51
C TYR A 819 14.77 -3.45 34.73
N MET A 820 13.45 -3.36 34.90
CA MET A 820 12.65 -2.18 34.59
C MET A 820 12.34 -1.46 35.90
N LEU A 821 12.69 -0.19 35.99
CA LEU A 821 12.29 0.71 37.05
C LEU A 821 11.16 1.56 36.51
N LYS A 822 9.97 1.49 37.11
CA LYS A 822 8.83 2.34 36.78
C LYS A 822 8.58 3.30 37.93
N LYS A 823 8.56 4.61 37.65
CA LYS A 823 8.27 5.62 38.67
C LYS A 823 7.58 6.83 38.04
N ASN A 824 6.41 7.22 38.54
CA ASN A 824 5.63 8.35 38.00
C ASN A 824 5.45 8.28 36.47
N ASN A 825 5.13 7.08 35.94
CA ASN A 825 5.03 6.76 34.50
C ASN A 825 6.33 6.91 33.68
N TYR A 826 7.48 7.15 34.30
CA TYR A 826 8.78 7.06 33.64
C TYR A 826 9.41 5.69 33.81
N TYR A 827 10.19 5.29 32.80
CA TYR A 827 10.85 3.98 32.74
C TYR A 827 12.35 4.12 32.65
N CYS A 828 13.09 3.31 33.41
CA CYS A 828 14.54 3.17 33.31
C CYS A 828 14.88 1.68 33.23
N PHE A 829 15.71 1.30 32.25
CA PHE A 829 16.07 -0.09 32.00
C PHE A 829 17.53 -0.33 32.35
N ILE A 830 17.79 -1.25 33.29
CA ILE A 830 19.13 -1.51 33.83
C ILE A 830 19.46 -2.99 33.71
N HIS A 831 20.51 -3.29 32.96
CA HIS A 831 21.08 -4.63 32.87
C HIS A 831 22.08 -4.87 34.00
N LYS A 832 21.97 -6.04 34.64
CA LYS A 832 22.95 -6.57 35.60
C LYS A 832 23.69 -7.74 34.98
N SER A 833 25.00 -7.60 34.83
CA SER A 833 25.87 -8.68 34.32
C SER A 833 26.09 -9.79 35.35
N LYS A 834 26.62 -10.94 34.91
CA LYS A 834 27.04 -12.04 35.79
C LYS A 834 28.10 -11.62 36.83
N LYS A 835 28.89 -10.58 36.54
CA LYS A 835 29.88 -9.98 37.47
C LYS A 835 29.24 -8.95 38.42
N ASN A 836 27.92 -8.98 38.58
CA ASN A 836 27.13 -8.02 39.34
C ASN A 836 27.16 -6.56 38.87
N GLN A 837 27.94 -6.19 37.84
CA GLN A 837 28.00 -4.82 37.29
C GLN A 837 26.66 -4.39 36.69
N LEU A 838 26.16 -3.21 37.09
CA LEU A 838 24.99 -2.54 36.52
C LEU A 838 25.34 -1.62 35.34
N CYS A 839 24.48 -1.61 34.33
CA CYS A 839 24.54 -0.75 33.16
C CYS A 839 23.14 -0.26 32.78
N ILE A 840 22.97 1.03 32.52
CA ILE A 840 21.74 1.59 31.94
C ILE A 840 21.68 1.30 30.44
N LEU A 841 20.47 1.06 29.94
CA LEU A 841 20.20 0.85 28.52
C LEU A 841 19.75 2.14 27.83
N ASN A 842 20.34 2.40 26.67
CA ASN A 842 19.90 3.40 25.70
C ASN A 842 19.59 2.68 24.38
N GLY A 843 18.36 2.20 24.26
CA GLY A 843 17.99 1.22 23.24
C GLY A 843 18.88 -0.02 23.36
N GLY A 844 19.58 -0.34 22.27
CA GLY A 844 20.56 -1.43 22.28
C GLY A 844 21.79 -1.17 23.15
N ALA A 845 22.22 0.08 23.34
CA ALA A 845 23.54 0.37 23.93
C ALA A 845 23.56 0.21 25.46
N LEU A 846 24.70 -0.24 26.01
CA LEU A 846 24.95 -0.33 27.45
C LEU A 846 25.90 0.78 27.89
N LYS A 847 25.56 1.51 28.95
CA LYS A 847 26.46 2.44 29.65
C LYS A 847 26.65 1.99 31.09
N LYS A 848 27.90 1.80 31.52
CA LYS A 848 28.21 1.37 32.89
C LYS A 848 27.74 2.42 33.90
N LEU A 849 27.14 1.94 34.98
CA LEU A 849 26.75 2.76 36.13
C LEU A 849 27.85 2.66 37.21
N ARG A 850 28.10 3.78 37.91
CA ARG A 850 29.15 3.87 38.94
C ARG A 850 28.74 3.14 40.22
N ILE A 851 27.47 3.28 40.60
CA ILE A 851 26.89 2.67 41.79
C ILE A 851 26.30 1.31 41.43
N ASN A 852 26.55 0.30 42.26
CA ASN A 852 26.14 -1.08 42.00
C ASN A 852 24.96 -1.52 42.88
N ASP A 853 24.01 -0.62 43.10
CA ASP A 853 22.78 -0.84 43.87
C ASP A 853 21.57 -0.41 43.04
N ILE A 854 20.65 -1.34 42.77
CA ILE A 854 19.44 -1.08 41.98
C ILE A 854 18.47 -0.16 42.72
N GLN A 855 18.45 -0.21 44.06
CA GLN A 855 17.55 0.57 44.88
C GLN A 855 17.92 2.06 44.88
N TYR A 856 19.23 2.37 44.84
CA TYR A 856 19.73 3.73 44.63
C TYR A 856 19.12 4.38 43.38
N PHE A 857 19.11 3.68 42.25
CA PHE A 857 18.55 4.21 41.00
C PHE A 857 17.05 4.47 41.13
N PHE A 858 16.28 3.54 41.69
CA PHE A 858 14.84 3.75 41.89
C PHE A 858 14.52 4.93 42.82
N SER A 859 15.24 5.04 43.95
CA SER A 859 15.03 6.11 44.92
C SER A 859 15.35 7.50 44.36
N ASN A 860 16.35 7.62 43.48
CA ASN A 860 16.81 8.89 42.92
C ASN A 860 16.27 9.24 41.52
N MET A 861 15.49 8.35 40.90
CA MET A 861 15.00 8.49 39.52
C MET A 861 14.30 9.83 39.25
N ASP A 862 13.39 10.27 40.14
CA ASP A 862 12.67 11.54 39.96
C ASP A 862 13.62 12.75 39.95
N ARG A 863 14.66 12.71 40.79
CA ARG A 863 15.63 13.80 40.89
C ARG A 863 16.48 13.89 39.62
N VAL A 864 16.90 12.76 39.06
CA VAL A 864 17.64 12.72 37.79
C VAL A 864 16.76 13.17 36.62
N ILE A 865 15.52 12.69 36.55
CA ILE A 865 14.57 13.12 35.52
C ILE A 865 14.37 14.63 35.59
N LYS A 866 14.19 15.20 36.78
CA LYS A 866 14.05 16.65 36.98
C LYS A 866 15.27 17.42 36.48
N ILE A 867 16.49 16.98 36.81
CA ILE A 867 17.75 17.59 36.38
C ILE A 867 17.86 17.65 34.85
N ILE A 868 17.41 16.61 34.15
CA ILE A 868 17.46 16.56 32.68
C ILE A 868 16.30 17.37 32.08
N LYS A 869 15.08 17.18 32.57
CA LYS A 869 13.85 17.69 31.96
C LYS A 869 13.76 19.21 32.03
N GLU A 870 14.13 19.84 33.14
CA GLU A 870 14.00 21.30 33.32
C GLU A 870 14.76 22.15 32.26
N PRO A 871 16.06 21.91 31.99
CA PRO A 871 16.75 22.61 30.90
C PRO A 871 16.29 22.15 29.51
N LEU A 872 15.99 20.85 29.36
CA LEU A 872 15.61 20.27 28.07
C LEU A 872 14.25 20.77 27.58
N ASP A 873 13.27 20.97 28.46
CA ASP A 873 11.95 21.50 28.09
C ASP A 873 12.07 22.93 27.51
N LYS A 874 12.96 23.76 28.09
CA LYS A 874 13.23 25.11 27.57
C LYS A 874 13.88 25.04 26.18
N TYR A 875 14.84 24.13 26.02
CA TYR A 875 15.51 23.90 24.75
C TYR A 875 14.52 23.40 23.68
N THR A 876 13.74 22.36 24.00
CA THR A 876 12.76 21.74 23.10
C THR A 876 11.72 22.76 22.63
N ARG A 877 11.17 23.58 23.52
CA ARG A 877 10.23 24.67 23.14
C ARG A 877 10.85 25.67 22.17
N TYR A 878 12.14 25.94 22.28
CA TYR A 878 12.84 26.81 21.33
C TYR A 878 12.99 26.14 19.96
N GLN A 879 13.31 24.84 19.94
CA GLN A 879 13.37 24.04 18.72
C GLN A 879 11.99 23.96 18.02
N GLU A 880 10.93 23.69 18.78
CA GLU A 880 9.55 23.59 18.28
C GLU A 880 9.11 24.88 17.57
N LYS A 881 9.41 26.05 18.15
CA LYS A 881 9.12 27.35 17.52
C LYS A 881 9.80 27.53 16.17
N ILE A 882 10.99 26.96 15.98
CA ILE A 882 11.72 27.05 14.71
C ILE A 882 11.18 26.01 13.72
N ALA A 883 10.93 24.78 14.20
CA ALA A 883 10.31 23.72 13.42
C ALA A 883 8.96 24.13 12.84
N GLU A 884 8.08 24.76 13.64
CA GLU A 884 6.80 25.30 13.17
C GLU A 884 6.97 26.32 12.04
N LYS A 885 7.98 27.19 12.13
CA LYS A 885 8.26 28.17 11.06
C LYS A 885 8.78 27.51 9.79
N ILE A 886 9.60 26.46 9.91
CA ILE A 886 10.06 25.65 8.77
C ILE A 886 8.86 24.94 8.11
N LYS A 887 7.94 24.40 8.90
CA LYS A 887 6.72 23.76 8.39
C LYS A 887 5.83 24.75 7.64
N LYS A 888 5.63 25.96 8.19
CA LYS A 888 4.84 27.02 7.55
C LYS A 888 5.31 27.39 6.15
N ILE A 889 6.62 27.31 5.88
CA ILE A 889 7.18 27.62 4.55
C ILE A 889 7.20 26.40 3.60
N GLY A 890 6.77 25.22 4.08
CA GLY A 890 6.71 23.96 3.32
C GLY A 890 7.87 22.97 3.57
N GLY A 891 8.73 23.24 4.55
CA GLY A 891 9.80 22.31 4.97
C GLY A 891 9.32 21.24 5.95
N SER A 892 10.18 20.26 6.24
CA SER A 892 9.92 19.14 7.15
C SER A 892 9.66 19.59 8.59
N GLY A 893 10.65 20.25 9.22
CA GLY A 893 10.59 20.66 10.62
C GLY A 893 10.91 19.55 11.62
N ASN A 894 11.41 18.40 11.17
CA ASN A 894 11.70 17.25 12.03
C ASN A 894 12.88 17.52 12.97
N ILE A 895 12.66 17.37 14.28
CA ILE A 895 13.67 17.60 15.32
C ILE A 895 14.36 16.28 15.70
N HIS A 896 15.69 16.22 15.61
CA HIS A 896 16.47 15.09 16.10
C HIS A 896 17.77 15.53 16.80
N GLY A 897 17.76 15.48 18.14
CA GLY A 897 18.84 16.05 18.93
C GLY A 897 18.86 17.57 18.81
N CYS A 898 19.96 18.12 18.31
CA CYS A 898 20.15 19.55 18.09
C CYS A 898 19.81 20.01 16.66
N ILE A 899 19.34 19.12 15.80
CA ILE A 899 19.13 19.38 14.37
C ILE A 899 17.64 19.41 14.07
N ILE A 900 17.23 20.36 13.21
CA ILE A 900 15.89 20.47 12.64
C ILE A 900 16.01 20.36 11.12
N ASP A 901 15.34 19.40 10.52
CA ASP A 901 15.40 19.17 9.07
C ASP A 901 14.53 20.20 8.32
N ILE A 902 15.06 20.79 7.25
CA ILE A 902 14.28 21.56 6.27
C ILE A 902 13.82 20.62 5.16
N ASP A 903 14.76 19.85 4.60
CA ASP A 903 14.53 18.75 3.69
C ASP A 903 15.57 17.64 3.95
N PHE A 904 15.78 16.73 2.99
CA PHE A 904 16.71 15.61 3.13
C PHE A 904 18.18 16.05 3.25
N PHE A 905 18.60 17.14 2.60
CA PHE A 905 19.99 17.60 2.57
C PHE A 905 20.24 18.89 3.35
N ASN A 906 19.18 19.66 3.62
CA ASN A 906 19.25 20.99 4.21
C ASN A 906 18.68 20.98 5.63
N HIS A 907 19.46 21.51 6.57
CA HIS A 907 19.16 21.41 7.99
C HIS A 907 19.48 22.71 8.73
N VAL A 908 18.89 22.83 9.92
CA VAL A 908 19.18 23.86 10.91
C VAL A 908 19.76 23.19 12.15
N TYR A 909 20.96 23.56 12.55
CA TYR A 909 21.54 23.19 13.85
C TYR A 909 21.28 24.30 14.87
N ILE A 910 20.81 23.94 16.05
CA ILE A 910 20.70 24.82 17.20
C ILE A 910 21.74 24.38 18.21
N ASN A 911 22.64 25.28 18.59
CA ASN A 911 23.62 24.97 19.62
C ASN A 911 22.94 25.02 21.00
N PRO A 912 23.00 23.95 21.82
CA PRO A 912 22.39 23.94 23.14
C PRO A 912 23.01 24.95 24.13
N ASN A 913 24.22 25.46 23.83
CA ASN A 913 24.97 26.36 24.71
C ASN A 913 24.53 27.82 24.67
N ASP A 914 24.49 28.35 23.46
CA ASP A 914 24.26 29.76 23.20
C ASP A 914 22.96 29.98 22.42
N MET A 915 22.20 28.91 22.15
CA MET A 915 20.98 28.90 21.33
C MET A 915 21.21 29.39 19.89
N LYS A 916 22.47 29.45 19.42
CA LYS A 916 22.78 29.94 18.08
C LYS A 916 22.20 29.01 17.01
N ILE A 917 21.52 29.61 16.04
CA ILE A 917 20.92 28.95 14.89
C ILE A 917 21.90 28.98 13.72
N THR A 918 22.20 27.81 13.14
CA THR A 918 23.13 27.66 12.01
C THR A 918 22.49 26.83 10.91
N GLY A 919 22.31 27.41 9.72
CA GLY A 919 21.82 26.69 8.54
C GLY A 919 22.96 26.02 7.79
N TYR A 920 22.80 24.75 7.41
CA TYR A 920 23.80 24.04 6.62
C TYR A 920 23.19 23.00 5.68
N ARG A 921 23.90 22.71 4.59
CA ARG A 921 23.65 21.57 3.70
C ARG A 921 24.63 20.45 4.00
N ALA A 922 24.18 19.20 4.00
CA ALA A 922 25.01 18.03 4.23
C ALA A 922 24.69 16.90 3.25
N SER A 923 25.71 16.39 2.55
CA SER A 923 25.57 15.14 1.78
C SER A 923 25.82 13.90 2.64
N ASP A 924 26.62 14.06 3.69
CA ASP A 924 26.92 13.05 4.70
C ASP A 924 27.38 13.72 6.01
N MET A 925 27.71 12.92 7.02
CA MET A 925 28.13 13.44 8.34
C MET A 925 29.43 14.25 8.31
N VAL A 926 30.28 14.09 7.29
CA VAL A 926 31.57 14.78 7.14
C VAL A 926 31.41 15.99 6.23
N ASN A 927 30.83 15.83 5.04
CA ASN A 927 30.74 16.87 4.02
C ASN A 927 29.56 17.83 4.26
N LYS A 928 29.84 18.97 4.92
CA LYS A 928 28.84 20.01 5.21
C LYS A 928 29.26 21.38 4.67
N ILE A 929 28.28 22.15 4.22
CA ILE A 929 28.42 23.54 3.79
C ILE A 929 27.54 24.40 4.69
N VAL A 930 28.18 25.24 5.52
CA VAL A 930 27.52 26.13 6.47
C VAL A 930 27.26 27.48 5.82
N TYR A 931 26.03 27.95 5.93
CA TYR A 931 25.61 29.23 5.38
C TYR A 931 25.60 30.32 6.46
N PRO A 932 25.80 31.60 6.09
CA PRO A 932 25.83 32.71 7.05
C PRO A 932 24.55 32.82 7.89
N ASN A 933 23.42 32.46 7.30
CA ASN A 933 22.13 32.38 7.97
C ASN A 933 21.18 31.44 7.21
N VAL A 934 20.06 31.08 7.84
CA VAL A 934 19.05 30.16 7.26
C VAL A 934 18.44 30.74 5.98
N VAL A 935 18.29 32.06 5.86
CA VAL A 935 17.72 32.70 4.66
C VAL A 935 18.67 32.54 3.47
N ALA A 936 19.98 32.68 3.67
CA ALA A 936 21.00 32.45 2.65
C ALA A 936 21.02 30.98 2.19
N LEU A 937 20.87 30.02 3.12
CA LEU A 937 20.70 28.61 2.81
C LEU A 937 19.47 28.38 1.93
N LEU A 938 18.30 28.88 2.33
CA LEU A 938 17.06 28.70 1.57
C LEU A 938 17.17 29.29 0.17
N LYS A 939 17.76 30.49 0.04
CA LYS A 939 17.93 31.14 -1.27
C LYS A 939 18.85 30.36 -2.21
N ALA A 940 19.88 29.71 -1.68
CA ALA A 940 20.86 28.97 -2.46
C ALA A 940 20.42 27.53 -2.78
N GLU A 941 19.85 26.82 -1.82
CA GLU A 941 19.61 25.37 -1.90
C GLU A 941 18.13 24.98 -1.95
N CYS A 942 17.23 25.87 -1.51
CA CYS A 942 15.77 25.59 -1.43
C CYS A 942 14.92 26.74 -2.03
N PRO A 943 15.10 27.10 -3.32
CA PRO A 943 14.50 28.32 -3.90
C PRO A 943 12.96 28.36 -3.82
N VAL A 944 12.30 27.21 -3.86
CA VAL A 944 10.84 27.10 -3.67
C VAL A 944 10.43 27.50 -2.25
N LEU A 945 11.10 26.95 -1.23
CA LEU A 945 10.83 27.27 0.17
C LEU A 945 11.20 28.72 0.50
N TYR A 946 12.26 29.25 -0.13
CA TYR A 946 12.60 30.67 -0.04
C TYR A 946 11.48 31.57 -0.58
N SER A 947 10.89 31.21 -1.72
CA SER A 947 9.78 31.96 -2.30
C SER A 947 8.55 31.98 -1.39
N ASN A 948 8.24 30.86 -0.73
CA ASN A 948 7.17 30.79 0.26
C ASN A 948 7.48 31.63 1.51
N TYR A 949 8.72 31.58 1.98
CA TYR A 949 9.18 32.40 3.09
C TYR A 949 9.00 33.90 2.81
N VAL A 950 9.38 34.38 1.62
CA VAL A 950 9.21 35.79 1.20
C VAL A 950 7.73 36.20 1.22
N LYS A 951 6.82 35.38 0.72
CA LYS A 951 5.37 35.66 0.76
C LYS A 951 4.86 35.82 2.20
N ILE A 952 5.25 34.92 3.10
CA ILE A 952 4.79 34.92 4.49
C ILE A 952 5.27 36.16 5.25
N ILE A 953 6.52 36.61 5.03
CA ILE A 953 7.06 37.81 5.70
C ILE A 953 6.51 39.12 5.14
N GLU A 954 6.04 39.13 3.88
CA GLU A 954 5.32 40.28 3.30
C GLU A 954 3.94 40.47 3.94
N GLU A 955 3.28 39.37 4.34
CA GLU A 955 1.96 39.34 4.97
C GLU A 955 2.01 39.55 6.51
N ASP A 956 3.01 38.98 7.20
CA ASP A 956 3.20 39.13 8.65
C ASP A 956 4.70 39.18 9.03
N LYS A 957 5.17 40.40 9.34
CA LYS A 957 6.56 40.65 9.75
C LYS A 957 6.99 39.96 11.05
N ASN A 958 6.06 39.43 11.85
CA ASN A 958 6.40 38.68 13.07
C ASN A 958 6.80 37.22 12.79
N ASN A 959 6.63 36.70 11.57
CA ASN A 959 6.98 35.33 11.18
C ASN A 959 8.43 35.15 10.69
N LEU A 960 9.39 35.89 11.26
CA LEU A 960 10.81 35.70 10.93
C LEU A 960 11.29 34.31 11.36
N LEU A 961 11.87 33.52 10.44
CA LEU A 961 12.45 32.19 10.73
C LEU A 961 13.48 32.23 11.87
N VAL A 962 14.25 33.31 11.95
CA VAL A 962 15.28 33.55 12.96
C VAL A 962 14.99 34.89 13.65
N PRO A 963 14.75 34.92 14.98
CA PRO A 963 14.68 36.17 15.73
C PRO A 963 16.07 36.85 15.73
N ASP A 964 16.11 38.18 15.54
CA ASP A 964 17.29 39.05 15.76
C ASP A 964 18.44 39.08 14.75
N ILE A 965 18.24 38.73 13.48
CA ILE A 965 19.19 39.19 12.44
C ILE A 965 18.74 40.57 11.94
N LYS A 966 19.35 41.63 12.49
CA LYS A 966 19.42 42.93 11.79
C LYS A 966 19.86 42.63 10.37
N HIS A 967 19.09 43.09 9.37
CA HIS A 967 19.42 43.05 7.94
C HIS A 967 20.74 43.81 7.64
N ASN A 968 21.85 43.31 8.15
CA ASN A 968 23.18 43.68 7.71
C ASN A 968 23.60 42.56 6.78
N GLU A 969 23.38 42.78 5.49
CA GLU A 969 24.01 42.03 4.41
C GLU A 969 25.53 42.19 4.52
N VAL A 970 26.16 41.38 5.36
CA VAL A 970 27.59 41.10 5.23
C VAL A 970 27.69 39.81 4.44
N SER A 971 28.22 39.95 3.23
CA SER A 971 28.51 38.88 2.28
C SER A 971 29.58 37.93 2.84
N GLU A 972 29.22 37.07 3.79
CA GLU A 972 30.02 35.90 4.13
C GLU A 972 29.68 34.78 3.13
N LEU A 973 30.72 34.16 2.54
CA LEU A 973 30.54 33.02 1.63
C LEU A 973 30.23 31.76 2.45
N PRO A 974 29.49 30.79 1.89
CA PRO A 974 29.29 29.50 2.54
C PRO A 974 30.64 28.82 2.86
N LEU A 975 30.76 28.28 4.07
CA LEU A 975 32.00 27.69 4.58
C LEU A 975 31.90 26.17 4.62
N LYS A 976 32.96 25.47 4.18
CA LYS A 976 33.04 24.01 4.29
C LYS A 976 33.37 23.62 5.74
N TYR A 977 32.55 22.77 6.35
CA TYR A 977 32.72 22.30 7.72
C TYR A 977 32.84 20.77 7.75
N LEU A 978 34.05 20.27 8.01
CA LEU A 978 34.36 18.83 7.91
C LEU A 978 34.27 18.06 9.23
N GLU A 979 34.25 18.77 10.36
CA GLU A 979 34.20 18.17 11.69
C GLU A 979 32.86 17.48 11.97
N THR A 980 32.85 16.50 12.87
CA THR A 980 31.67 15.69 13.24
C THR A 980 31.20 15.89 14.69
N ASP A 981 31.81 16.85 15.38
CA ASP A 981 31.57 17.21 16.78
C ASP A 981 30.11 17.62 17.07
N ILE A 982 29.45 18.36 16.17
CA ILE A 982 28.04 18.74 16.30
C ILE A 982 27.12 17.52 16.44
N TYR A 983 27.47 16.40 15.80
CA TYR A 983 26.72 15.15 15.90
C TYR A 983 27.00 14.40 17.21
N ARG A 984 28.14 14.64 17.86
CA ARG A 984 28.39 14.10 19.22
C ARG A 984 27.47 14.80 20.22
N VAL A 985 27.42 16.13 20.20
CA VAL A 985 26.54 16.92 21.07
C VAL A 985 25.07 16.59 20.79
N SER A 986 24.68 16.61 19.52
CA SER A 986 23.31 16.27 19.09
C SER A 986 22.89 14.86 19.54
N ARG A 987 23.80 13.87 19.48
CA ARG A 987 23.51 12.52 19.98
C ARG A 987 23.29 12.46 21.49
N GLU A 988 23.99 13.25 22.30
CA GLU A 988 23.74 13.31 23.75
C GLU A 988 22.39 13.97 24.05
N VAL A 989 22.06 15.09 23.39
CA VAL A 989 20.73 15.73 23.53
C VAL A 989 19.62 14.77 23.08
N LYS A 990 19.81 14.05 21.98
CA LYS A 990 18.87 13.03 21.50
C LYS A 990 18.62 11.90 22.51
N LYS A 991 19.64 11.54 23.31
CA LYS A 991 19.46 10.57 24.41
C LYS A 991 18.58 11.15 25.52
N MET A 992 18.85 12.40 25.91
CA MET A 992 18.05 13.10 26.92
C MET A 992 16.59 13.30 26.48
N GLN A 993 16.36 13.61 25.20
CA GLN A 993 15.02 13.77 24.61
C GLN A 993 14.12 12.53 24.74
N ARG A 994 14.67 11.34 25.04
CA ARG A 994 13.86 10.15 25.36
C ARG A 994 13.00 10.29 26.61
N ILE A 995 13.28 11.25 27.48
CA ILE A 995 12.39 11.61 28.58
C ILE A 995 11.01 12.06 28.06
N ASN A 996 10.91 12.62 26.85
CA ASN A 996 9.64 13.00 26.25
C ASN A 996 8.81 11.77 25.84
N ASP A 997 9.45 10.61 25.63
CA ASP A 997 8.80 9.30 25.43
C ASP A 997 8.59 8.56 26.77
N ASN A 998 8.78 9.24 27.90
CA ASN A 998 8.80 8.69 29.27
C ASN A 998 9.95 7.70 29.57
N ILE A 999 11.08 7.78 28.86
CA ILE A 999 12.20 6.82 29.01
C ILE A 999 13.48 7.54 29.45
N LEU A 1000 14.00 7.16 30.62
CA LEU A 1000 15.31 7.58 31.10
C LEU A 1000 16.40 6.66 30.53
N THR A 1001 17.19 7.18 29.59
CA THR A 1001 18.26 6.42 28.91
C THR A 1001 19.68 6.83 29.33
N ALA A 1002 19.81 7.89 30.13
CA ALA A 1002 21.07 8.42 30.62
C ALA A 1002 20.98 8.71 32.12
N TRP A 1003 22.03 8.36 32.87
CA TRP A 1003 22.11 8.61 34.30
C TRP A 1003 23.17 9.69 34.58
N TYR A 1004 22.77 10.76 35.27
CA TYR A 1004 23.66 11.82 35.75
C TYR A 1004 23.65 11.79 37.28
N GLU A 1005 24.84 11.71 37.88
CA GLU A 1005 24.97 11.54 39.33
C GLU A 1005 24.48 12.77 40.10
N VAL A 1006 23.97 12.52 41.29
CA VAL A 1006 23.27 13.49 42.11
C VAL A 1006 24.02 13.64 43.44
N ASP A 1007 25.16 14.30 43.45
CA ASP A 1007 25.89 14.53 44.70
C ASP A 1007 25.29 15.68 45.53
N SER A 1008 25.46 15.56 46.85
CA SER A 1008 25.06 16.48 47.91
C SER A 1008 25.75 17.85 47.80
N GLY A 1009 25.30 18.68 46.85
CA GLY A 1009 25.60 20.11 46.83
C GLY A 1009 26.86 20.53 46.08
N ARG A 1010 27.45 19.66 45.25
CA ARG A 1010 28.44 20.06 44.24
C ARG A 1010 28.11 19.37 42.93
N TYR A 1011 27.79 20.17 41.90
CA TYR A 1011 27.91 19.72 40.52
C TYR A 1011 29.36 19.27 40.34
N ILE A 1012 29.58 17.98 40.08
CA ILE A 1012 30.84 17.57 39.47
C ILE A 1012 30.78 18.17 38.07
N ASP A 1013 31.72 19.07 37.76
CA ASP A 1013 32.02 19.52 36.40
C ASP A 1013 32.22 18.28 35.53
N ILE A 1014 31.13 17.85 34.91
CA ILE A 1014 31.22 17.17 33.64
C ILE A 1014 31.34 18.34 32.68
N GLU A 1015 32.56 18.58 32.18
CA GLU A 1015 32.82 19.39 30.99
C GLU A 1015 32.01 18.84 29.80
N TYR A 1016 30.73 19.17 29.81
CA TYR A 1016 29.93 19.41 28.63
C TYR A 1016 29.17 20.66 29.02
N ASN A 1017 29.75 21.82 28.70
CA ASN A 1017 28.96 23.02 28.53
C ASN A 1017 27.78 22.61 27.63
N ILE A 1018 26.59 22.60 28.24
CA ILE A 1018 25.30 22.43 27.54
C ILE A 1018 25.24 23.55 26.56
#